data_AF-A0A553PAY5-F1
#
_entry.id   AF-A0A553PAY5-F1
#
_cell.length_a   1.000
_cell.length_b   1.000
_cell.length_c   1.000
_cell.angle_alpha   90.00
_cell.angle_beta   90.00
_cell.angle_gamma   90.00
#
_symmetry.space_group_name_H-M   'P 1'
#
loop_
_entity.id
_entity.type
_entity.pdbx_description
1 polymer ?
#
loop_
_entity_poly.entity_id
_entity_poly.type
_entity_poly.pdbx_seq_one_letter_code
_entity_poly.pdbx_strand_id
1 'polypeptide(L)'
;MTKLAILFLVVLLAQAHAQFEDPAPKRIPPATLAKYYTDTIIQSESIGIKQCTDRVFKERQKTLANGGPSLGVIPTVGLGMAMLLFLFVGLFAAGIAQAFQMVRKHVYHDADNLDTAFDAGGKVSIGLTATTIVSQWTWSATLLQSSTVASKYGISGPYWYAGGAAIQIILFAILSIMLKTRAPGAKTFLQVIKARFGKRTHLTFCCFAFFTNLIVMMSLTIAGTAVLNSLVKDLSPELAAMLLAVVIGGYTLIGGLGATFYVSYFNTAMIFVLIIMLIVEVFYNPGNNPENPFGNSEAVFDFISCWKAPDGNKNDSYLTFFSSGGLVFGIVNIVGNFGTVFCDQAYWQSSVAAKPLQGVWGFILGGLTWFAIPFSLATTMGMAYLGMSSAQGAPLLTDSDVAKGLAAPLVAQKLLGTTGEYAILFLILMAVMSTGSAEVIAVASILIYDVYQAYIQPFRPGLKSGQCIICAKYIRFPGLEDSELCQCPSATGCEGCATDTLKRSKAKGLVKPHYECPIHKDYKEYQEQLLGYKNWCIVLCTFLSIPLCLFCWAVDLNLAWTYYFTGILIASSVVPIALSILWARATALGMMSGVVGGCICGISSWLFYASKYEGGLGASVFVKNTGEEFPMLLGNMMSISCGALFAFVVSILTRKSMTSEEVEAEWEKTRDIDNPLSPWVQVYKGELQLEEGDRFHDRPPLDIVIRKFRAAKITAYIAGLFFTALFICIWPGSMLSVGIFDLTQFNIWTIVSRGWAFIAATFIVIVPFYQEHQLNKDLKIAEMGAIPQSNGNGHAKSPIGNSQKHVVIVRQLRTVANRLITSVKGSTNNSYDL
;
A
#
# COMPACT_ATOMS: atom_id res chain seq x y z
N MET A 1 12.65 26.96 4.55
CA MET A 1 11.83 25.77 4.90
C MET A 1 12.41 24.98 6.06
N THR A 2 13.69 24.59 6.07
CA THR A 2 14.34 23.90 7.22
C THR A 2 14.26 24.68 8.54
N LYS A 3 14.42 26.01 8.50
CA LYS A 3 14.23 26.88 9.68
C LYS A 3 12.78 26.96 10.15
N LEU A 4 11.80 26.76 9.27
CA LEU A 4 10.38 26.75 9.65
C LEU A 4 10.00 25.40 10.28
N ALA A 5 10.54 24.29 9.76
CA ALA A 5 10.38 22.96 10.34
C ALA A 5 11.08 22.83 11.70
N ILE A 6 12.27 23.44 11.86
CA ILE A 6 12.98 23.52 13.14
C ILE A 6 12.25 24.45 14.12
N LEU A 7 11.71 25.58 13.66
CA LEU A 7 10.89 26.46 14.51
C LEU A 7 9.60 25.75 14.95
N PHE A 8 8.97 24.96 14.08
CA PHE A 8 7.81 24.12 14.41
C PHE A 8 8.19 23.04 15.42
N LEU A 9 9.34 22.37 15.24
CA LEU A 9 9.86 21.37 16.19
C LEU A 9 10.23 21.98 17.56
N VAL A 10 10.82 23.17 17.58
CA VAL A 10 11.24 23.86 18.81
C VAL A 10 10.05 24.45 19.57
N VAL A 11 9.04 24.97 18.86
CA VAL A 11 7.77 25.41 19.48
C VAL A 11 7.01 24.21 20.07
N LEU A 12 7.02 23.05 19.40
CA LEU A 12 6.42 21.82 19.90
C LEU A 12 7.19 21.21 21.09
N LEU A 13 8.53 21.25 21.07
CA LEU A 13 9.38 20.77 22.17
C LEU A 13 9.26 21.66 23.42
N ALA A 14 9.02 22.97 23.25
CA ALA A 14 8.77 23.88 24.36
C ALA A 14 7.40 23.65 25.05
N GLN A 15 6.44 23.01 24.35
CA GLN A 15 5.09 22.71 24.88
C GLN A 15 5.01 21.39 25.66
N ALA A 16 5.99 20.50 25.53
CA ALA A 16 6.02 19.19 26.21
C ALA A 16 6.26 19.28 27.73
N HIS A 17 6.45 20.48 28.30
CA HIS A 17 6.65 20.71 29.73
C HIS A 17 5.45 21.31 30.47
N ALA A 18 4.32 21.54 29.80
CA ALA A 18 3.10 21.98 30.46
C ALA A 18 2.20 20.77 30.74
N GLN A 19 2.08 20.37 32.01
CA GLN A 19 1.11 19.39 32.48
C GLN A 19 -0.32 19.85 32.15
N PHE A 20 -1.08 19.02 31.43
CA PHE A 20 -2.49 19.25 31.11
C PHE A 20 -3.37 18.39 32.03
N GLU A 21 -3.97 19.02 33.04
CA GLU A 21 -5.23 18.55 33.62
C GLU A 21 -6.37 19.23 32.86
N ASP A 22 -7.07 18.48 32.01
CA ASP A 22 -8.30 18.96 31.39
C ASP A 22 -9.47 18.87 32.39
N PRO A 23 -10.31 19.91 32.51
CA PRO A 23 -11.55 19.81 33.29
C PRO A 23 -12.51 18.86 32.58
N ALA A 24 -12.85 17.76 33.24
CA ALA A 24 -13.74 16.72 32.72
C ALA A 24 -15.09 17.32 32.23
N PRO A 25 -15.55 17.00 31.00
CA PRO A 25 -16.90 17.36 30.60
C PRO A 25 -17.90 16.58 31.48
N LYS A 26 -18.98 17.24 31.90
CA LYS A 26 -20.06 16.64 32.70
C LYS A 26 -20.59 15.38 31.99
N ARG A 27 -20.16 14.20 32.43
CA ARG A 27 -20.64 12.91 31.92
C ARG A 27 -22.08 12.70 32.35
N ILE A 28 -23.00 12.69 31.39
CA ILE A 28 -24.35 12.15 31.61
C ILE A 28 -24.18 10.64 31.86
N PRO A 29 -24.77 10.07 32.94
CA PRO A 29 -24.69 8.65 33.19
C PRO A 29 -25.21 7.84 31.99
N PRO A 30 -24.57 6.73 31.58
CA PRO A 30 -25.02 5.90 30.46
C PRO A 30 -26.48 5.46 30.59
N ALA A 31 -26.95 5.24 31.81
CA ALA A 31 -28.34 4.91 32.10
C ALA A 31 -29.33 6.05 31.78
N THR A 32 -28.93 7.31 31.99
CA THR A 32 -29.74 8.50 31.66
C THR A 32 -29.78 8.75 30.16
N LEU A 33 -28.65 8.52 29.47
CA LEU A 33 -28.56 8.60 28.02
C LEU A 33 -29.37 7.47 27.34
N ALA A 34 -29.27 6.24 27.85
CA ALA A 34 -30.09 5.12 27.40
C ALA A 34 -31.58 5.38 27.62
N LYS A 35 -31.98 5.98 28.75
CA LYS A 35 -33.38 6.38 29.00
C LYS A 35 -33.86 7.44 28.01
N TYR A 36 -33.04 8.45 27.71
CA TYR A 36 -33.31 9.47 26.70
C TYR A 36 -33.53 8.89 25.29
N TYR A 37 -32.74 7.90 24.89
CA TYR A 37 -32.90 7.17 23.61
C TYR A 37 -33.97 6.08 23.63
N THR A 38 -34.37 5.59 24.82
CA THR A 38 -35.49 4.65 24.99
C THR A 38 -36.82 5.37 24.83
N ASP A 39 -36.91 6.61 25.32
CA ASP A 39 -38.13 7.43 25.31
C ASP A 39 -38.27 8.30 24.05
N THR A 40 -37.17 8.55 23.31
CA THR A 40 -37.15 9.41 22.13
C THR A 40 -36.16 8.86 21.08
N ILE A 41 -36.69 8.20 20.05
CA ILE A 41 -36.45 8.48 18.62
C ILE A 41 -37.11 7.35 17.79
N ILE A 42 -38.12 7.73 17.02
CA ILE A 42 -38.61 7.05 15.82
C ILE A 42 -38.14 7.92 14.65
N GLN A 43 -37.65 7.32 13.56
CA GLN A 43 -37.20 8.08 12.38
C GLN A 43 -38.33 8.99 11.85
N SER A 44 -37.91 10.18 11.38
CA SER A 44 -38.64 11.41 11.09
C SER A 44 -40.05 11.36 10.45
N GLU A 45 -40.77 12.46 10.65
CA GLU A 45 -42.15 12.86 10.31
C GLU A 45 -42.71 12.61 8.88
N SER A 46 -42.02 11.92 7.96
CA SER A 46 -42.45 11.82 6.55
C SER A 46 -42.93 10.45 6.07
N ILE A 47 -42.99 9.45 6.95
CA ILE A 47 -43.69 8.18 6.72
C ILE A 47 -44.32 7.83 8.07
N GLY A 48 -45.63 7.57 8.11
CA GLY A 48 -46.39 7.38 9.36
C GLY A 48 -45.64 6.52 10.38
N ILE A 49 -45.71 6.91 11.66
CA ILE A 49 -44.97 6.35 12.80
C ILE A 49 -44.86 4.82 12.70
N LYS A 50 -43.73 4.32 12.17
CA LYS A 50 -43.39 2.89 12.28
C LYS A 50 -42.78 2.70 13.66
N GLN A 51 -43.51 2.01 14.53
CA GLN A 51 -42.93 1.53 15.78
C GLN A 51 -41.78 0.57 15.47
N CYS A 52 -40.71 0.65 16.27
CA CYS A 52 -39.64 -0.33 16.21
C CYS A 52 -40.16 -1.75 16.37
N THR A 53 -39.50 -2.72 15.74
CA THR A 53 -39.91 -4.12 15.88
C THR A 53 -39.75 -4.59 17.33
N ASP A 54 -40.60 -5.53 17.76
CA ASP A 54 -40.57 -6.09 19.12
C ASP A 54 -39.20 -6.67 19.50
N ARG A 55 -38.45 -7.15 18.50
CA ARG A 55 -37.07 -7.64 18.65
C ARG A 55 -36.16 -6.57 19.25
N VAL A 56 -36.24 -5.32 18.77
CA VAL A 56 -35.39 -4.22 19.26
C VAL A 56 -35.71 -3.92 20.72
N PHE A 57 -36.98 -3.85 21.08
CA PHE A 57 -37.41 -3.61 22.46
C PHE A 57 -37.00 -4.74 23.40
N LYS A 58 -37.11 -6.00 22.95
CA LYS A 58 -36.71 -7.17 23.73
C LYS A 58 -35.22 -7.14 24.09
N GLU A 59 -34.34 -6.81 23.14
CA GLU A 59 -32.90 -6.71 23.43
C GLU A 59 -32.55 -5.51 24.31
N ARG A 60 -33.25 -4.37 24.17
CA ARG A 60 -33.09 -3.23 25.09
C ARG A 60 -33.47 -3.60 26.52
N GLN A 61 -34.58 -4.32 26.69
CA GLN A 61 -35.01 -4.83 28.01
C GLN A 61 -34.01 -5.82 28.60
N LYS A 62 -33.49 -6.75 27.79
CA LYS A 62 -32.44 -7.69 28.21
C LYS A 62 -31.18 -6.96 28.67
N THR A 63 -30.80 -5.88 27.99
CA THR A 63 -29.65 -5.04 28.38
C THR A 63 -29.88 -4.36 29.72
N LEU A 64 -31.07 -3.77 29.93
CA LEU A 64 -31.44 -3.16 31.20
C LEU A 64 -31.44 -4.18 32.35
N ALA A 65 -31.87 -5.41 32.09
CA ALA A 65 -31.85 -6.50 33.07
C ALA A 65 -30.42 -6.97 33.42
N ASN A 66 -29.48 -6.88 32.48
CA ASN A 66 -28.10 -7.36 32.62
C ASN A 66 -27.12 -6.28 33.16
N GLY A 67 -27.61 -5.26 33.86
CA GLY A 67 -26.76 -4.23 34.48
C GLY A 67 -26.58 -2.95 33.66
N GLY A 68 -27.31 -2.78 32.55
CA GLY A 68 -27.36 -1.54 31.78
C GLY A 68 -26.39 -1.49 30.58
N PRO A 69 -26.36 -0.36 29.86
CA PRO A 69 -25.57 -0.21 28.64
C PRO A 69 -24.06 -0.28 28.93
N SER A 70 -23.34 -1.00 28.08
CA SER A 70 -21.88 -1.09 28.14
C SER A 70 -21.23 -0.01 27.27
N LEU A 71 -20.10 0.53 27.72
CA LEU A 71 -19.34 1.56 27.01
C LEU A 71 -17.87 1.17 26.94
N GLY A 72 -17.29 1.26 25.74
CA GLY A 72 -15.87 1.00 25.49
C GLY A 72 -15.53 -0.46 25.23
N VAL A 73 -14.27 -0.68 24.89
CA VAL A 73 -13.67 -2.00 24.67
C VAL A 73 -13.03 -2.46 25.99
N ILE A 74 -13.26 -3.72 26.38
CA ILE A 74 -12.68 -4.28 27.61
C ILE A 74 -11.45 -5.13 27.23
N PRO A 75 -10.21 -4.74 27.53
CA PRO A 75 -9.06 -5.53 27.11
C PRO A 75 -9.02 -6.90 27.84
N THR A 76 -9.20 -8.01 27.10
CA THR A 76 -9.15 -9.37 27.68
C THR A 76 -7.89 -10.14 27.30
N VAL A 77 -7.20 -9.76 26.22
CA VAL A 77 -5.92 -10.39 25.84
C VAL A 77 -4.81 -10.01 26.82
N GLY A 78 -4.24 -11.01 27.50
CA GLY A 78 -3.08 -10.81 28.38
C GLY A 78 -1.78 -10.52 27.59
N LEU A 79 -0.91 -9.69 28.18
CA LEU A 79 0.37 -9.28 27.59
C LEU A 79 1.23 -10.45 27.08
N GLY A 80 1.32 -11.55 27.84
CA GLY A 80 2.10 -12.72 27.45
C GLY A 80 1.59 -13.40 26.16
N MET A 81 0.27 -13.48 25.99
CA MET A 81 -0.34 -14.04 24.77
C MET A 81 -0.14 -13.11 23.58
N ALA A 82 -0.23 -11.80 23.79
CA ALA A 82 0.13 -10.83 22.77
C ALA A 82 1.59 -10.99 22.33
N MET A 83 2.55 -11.12 23.25
CA MET A 83 3.96 -11.33 22.89
C MET A 83 4.18 -12.62 22.07
N LEU A 84 3.49 -13.72 22.43
CA LEU A 84 3.53 -14.96 21.65
C LEU A 84 2.95 -14.78 20.25
N LEU A 85 1.87 -14.00 20.12
CA LEU A 85 1.28 -13.65 18.83
C LEU A 85 2.27 -12.90 17.94
N PHE A 86 2.94 -11.88 18.47
CA PHE A 86 3.98 -11.13 17.75
C PHE A 86 5.15 -12.04 17.33
N LEU A 87 5.60 -12.90 18.24
CA LEU A 87 6.67 -13.86 17.95
C LEU A 87 6.26 -14.82 16.82
N PHE A 88 5.05 -15.38 16.88
CA PHE A 88 4.53 -16.29 15.86
C PHE A 88 4.47 -15.61 14.49
N VAL A 89 3.90 -14.40 14.42
CA VAL A 89 3.79 -13.63 13.17
C VAL A 89 5.18 -13.29 12.61
N GLY A 90 6.09 -12.83 13.46
CA GLY A 90 7.46 -12.51 13.06
C GLY A 90 8.23 -13.73 12.55
N LEU A 91 8.14 -14.88 13.24
CA LEU A 91 8.78 -16.13 12.82
C LEU A 91 8.17 -16.68 11.54
N PHE A 92 6.85 -16.58 11.37
CA PHE A 92 6.17 -16.99 10.14
C PHE A 92 6.66 -16.19 8.92
N ALA A 93 6.71 -14.86 9.04
CA ALA A 93 7.20 -14.00 7.97
C ALA A 93 8.70 -14.21 7.69
N ALA A 94 9.51 -14.32 8.74
CA ALA A 94 10.93 -14.64 8.61
C ALA A 94 11.16 -16.01 7.96
N GLY A 95 10.35 -17.03 8.30
CA GLY A 95 10.42 -18.36 7.70
C GLY A 95 10.14 -18.35 6.20
N ILE A 96 9.10 -17.62 5.76
CA ILE A 96 8.81 -17.42 4.33
C ILE A 96 9.97 -16.69 3.64
N ALA A 97 10.47 -15.61 4.25
CA ALA A 97 11.56 -14.82 3.71
C ALA A 97 12.86 -15.64 3.57
N GLN A 98 13.21 -16.46 4.56
CA GLN A 98 14.36 -17.36 4.51
C GLN A 98 14.19 -18.45 3.46
N ALA A 99 12.99 -19.04 3.34
CA ALA A 99 12.72 -20.02 2.29
C ALA A 99 12.93 -19.41 0.89
N PHE A 100 12.44 -18.19 0.68
CA PHE A 100 12.65 -17.46 -0.57
C PHE A 100 14.13 -17.15 -0.83
N GLN A 101 14.87 -16.69 0.19
CA GLN A 101 16.31 -16.45 0.05
C GLN A 101 17.10 -17.72 -0.25
N MET A 102 16.78 -18.83 0.41
CA MET A 102 17.44 -20.12 0.18
C MET A 102 17.28 -20.57 -1.27
N VAL A 103 16.08 -20.41 -1.82
CA VAL A 103 15.80 -20.65 -3.25
C VAL A 103 16.69 -19.75 -4.10
N ARG A 104 16.74 -18.44 -3.84
CA ARG A 104 17.55 -17.52 -4.65
C ARG A 104 19.04 -17.83 -4.61
N LYS A 105 19.58 -18.10 -3.42
CA LYS A 105 21.00 -18.40 -3.24
C LYS A 105 21.43 -19.68 -3.95
N HIS A 106 20.64 -20.75 -3.82
CA HIS A 106 21.03 -22.08 -4.31
C HIS A 106 20.51 -22.43 -5.70
N VAL A 107 19.46 -21.76 -6.18
CA VAL A 107 18.80 -22.07 -7.46
C VAL A 107 19.10 -20.99 -8.50
N TYR A 108 18.92 -19.72 -8.15
CA TYR A 108 19.08 -18.60 -9.10
C TYR A 108 20.48 -18.00 -9.12
N HIS A 109 21.28 -18.18 -8.06
CA HIS A 109 22.61 -17.61 -7.89
C HIS A 109 22.66 -16.07 -8.07
N ASP A 110 21.56 -15.38 -7.78
CA ASP A 110 21.38 -13.94 -7.98
C ASP A 110 21.16 -13.17 -6.67
N ALA A 111 21.39 -13.82 -5.52
CA ALA A 111 21.09 -13.26 -4.20
C ALA A 111 21.90 -11.99 -3.87
N ASP A 112 23.04 -11.77 -4.54
CA ASP A 112 23.94 -10.63 -4.30
C ASP A 112 23.76 -9.47 -5.29
N ASN A 113 22.74 -9.51 -6.16
CA ASN A 113 22.48 -8.44 -7.10
C ASN A 113 21.58 -7.37 -6.46
N LEU A 114 22.05 -6.12 -6.42
CA LEU A 114 21.33 -4.96 -5.87
C LEU A 114 19.96 -4.76 -6.53
N ASP A 115 19.92 -4.79 -7.87
CA ASP A 115 18.69 -4.58 -8.61
C ASP A 115 17.67 -5.65 -8.28
N THR A 116 18.09 -6.92 -8.27
CA THR A 116 17.22 -8.05 -7.94
C THR A 116 16.77 -8.04 -6.46
N ALA A 117 17.47 -7.30 -5.58
CA ALA A 117 17.04 -7.09 -4.21
C ALA A 117 15.94 -6.02 -4.07
N PHE A 118 15.83 -5.11 -5.04
CA PHE A 118 14.89 -4.00 -5.09
C PHE A 118 13.82 -4.09 -6.19
N ASP A 119 13.92 -5.00 -7.16
CA ASP A 119 12.93 -5.18 -8.24
C ASP A 119 12.44 -6.62 -8.39
N ALA A 120 12.84 -7.52 -7.47
CA ALA A 120 12.53 -8.94 -7.51
C ALA A 120 12.89 -9.65 -8.85
N GLY A 121 13.80 -9.08 -9.64
CA GLY A 121 14.20 -9.58 -10.95
C GLY A 121 13.26 -9.21 -12.10
N GLY A 122 12.29 -8.32 -11.89
CA GLY A 122 11.42 -7.79 -12.95
C GLY A 122 10.43 -8.81 -13.56
N LYS A 123 10.18 -9.94 -12.89
CA LYS A 123 9.45 -11.09 -13.44
C LYS A 123 8.32 -11.60 -12.54
N VAL A 124 7.59 -10.68 -11.89
CA VAL A 124 6.46 -11.03 -11.02
C VAL A 124 5.17 -11.29 -11.83
N SER A 125 4.42 -12.34 -11.46
CA SER A 125 3.15 -12.76 -12.09
C SER A 125 1.97 -11.83 -11.77
N ILE A 126 0.91 -11.84 -12.59
CA ILE A 126 -0.27 -10.97 -12.43
C ILE A 126 -0.89 -11.12 -11.04
N GLY A 127 -1.10 -12.36 -10.59
CA GLY A 127 -1.72 -12.67 -9.31
C GLY A 127 -0.85 -12.21 -8.14
N LEU A 128 0.47 -12.44 -8.22
CA LEU A 128 1.39 -12.00 -7.17
C LEU A 128 1.50 -10.47 -7.13
N THR A 129 1.57 -9.80 -8.28
CA THR A 129 1.51 -8.33 -8.35
C THR A 129 0.21 -7.80 -7.77
N ALA A 130 -0.96 -8.31 -8.20
CA ALA A 130 -2.25 -7.87 -7.69
C ALA A 130 -2.36 -8.06 -6.17
N THR A 131 -1.90 -9.20 -5.65
CA THR A 131 -1.93 -9.48 -4.21
C THR A 131 -1.02 -8.54 -3.44
N THR A 132 0.19 -8.28 -3.93
CA THR A 132 1.11 -7.33 -3.29
C THR A 132 0.54 -5.92 -3.27
N ILE A 133 -0.11 -5.47 -4.35
CA ILE A 133 -0.80 -4.17 -4.38
C ILE A 133 -1.93 -4.12 -3.35
N VAL A 134 -2.76 -5.17 -3.25
CA VAL A 134 -3.82 -5.25 -2.22
C VAL A 134 -3.20 -5.18 -0.82
N SER A 135 -2.13 -5.94 -0.57
CA SER A 135 -1.43 -5.98 0.71
C SER A 135 -0.83 -4.62 1.10
N GLN A 136 -0.21 -3.91 0.15
CA GLN A 136 0.41 -2.60 0.35
C GLN A 136 -0.62 -1.49 0.61
N TRP A 137 -1.82 -1.62 0.08
CA TRP A 137 -2.89 -0.65 0.28
C TRP A 137 -3.83 -1.00 1.44
N THR A 138 -3.74 -2.22 1.98
CA THR A 138 -4.51 -2.62 3.17
C THR A 138 -3.79 -2.14 4.42
N TRP A 139 -3.99 -0.87 4.75
CA TRP A 139 -3.43 -0.28 5.95
C TRP A 139 -4.21 -0.72 7.20
N SER A 140 -3.61 -0.64 8.38
CA SER A 140 -4.36 -0.73 9.64
C SER A 140 -5.49 0.30 9.66
N ALA A 141 -5.23 1.50 9.14
CA ALA A 141 -6.25 2.53 8.93
C ALA A 141 -7.40 2.06 8.04
N THR A 142 -7.15 1.31 6.96
CA THR A 142 -8.19 0.77 6.07
C THR A 142 -9.18 -0.10 6.81
N LEU A 143 -8.69 -0.94 7.73
CA LEU A 143 -9.50 -1.93 8.43
C LEU A 143 -10.34 -1.28 9.54
N LEU A 144 -9.81 -0.22 10.16
CA LEU A 144 -10.44 0.46 11.28
C LEU A 144 -11.30 1.64 10.82
N GLN A 145 -10.72 2.54 10.02
CA GLN A 145 -11.36 3.78 9.60
C GLN A 145 -12.54 3.54 8.67
N SER A 146 -12.52 2.50 7.83
CA SER A 146 -13.67 2.16 6.98
C SER A 146 -14.92 1.86 7.81
N SER A 147 -14.77 1.12 8.91
CA SER A 147 -15.87 0.82 9.84
C SER A 147 -16.28 2.04 10.66
N THR A 148 -15.33 2.90 11.04
CA THR A 148 -15.63 4.20 11.68
C THR A 148 -16.46 5.09 10.77
N VAL A 149 -16.08 5.23 9.50
CA VAL A 149 -16.81 6.04 8.53
C VAL A 149 -18.22 5.47 8.28
N ALA A 150 -18.38 4.15 8.31
CA ALA A 150 -19.70 3.51 8.29
C ALA A 150 -20.54 3.83 9.53
N SER A 151 -19.94 3.85 10.73
CA SER A 151 -20.64 4.27 11.95
C SER A 151 -21.07 5.74 11.95
N LYS A 152 -20.39 6.60 11.17
CA LYS A 152 -20.72 8.04 11.07
C LYS A 152 -21.74 8.34 9.99
N TYR A 153 -21.61 7.70 8.82
CA TYR A 153 -22.37 8.07 7.62
C TYR A 153 -23.25 6.94 7.06
N GLY A 154 -23.40 5.82 7.78
CA GLY A 154 -24.24 4.70 7.37
C GLY A 154 -23.79 4.07 6.06
N ILE A 155 -24.73 3.74 5.18
CA ILE A 155 -24.49 3.07 3.88
C ILE A 155 -23.53 3.87 2.97
N SER A 156 -23.57 5.20 3.04
CA SER A 156 -22.69 6.08 2.24
C SER A 156 -21.21 5.86 2.57
N GLY A 157 -20.90 5.59 3.84
CA GLY A 157 -19.54 5.49 4.37
C GLY A 157 -18.68 4.37 3.77
N PRO A 158 -19.07 3.08 3.85
CA PRO A 158 -18.35 1.96 3.27
C PRO A 158 -17.98 2.16 1.81
N TYR A 159 -18.91 2.74 1.04
CA TYR A 159 -18.73 2.96 -0.38
C TYR A 159 -17.74 4.08 -0.67
N TRP A 160 -17.92 5.26 -0.08
CA TRP A 160 -17.00 6.38 -0.32
C TRP A 160 -15.59 6.09 0.17
N TYR A 161 -15.45 5.26 1.20
CA TYR A 161 -14.15 4.75 1.62
C TYR A 161 -13.54 3.84 0.54
N ALA A 162 -14.24 2.79 0.16
CA ALA A 162 -13.71 1.77 -0.75
C ALA A 162 -13.57 2.28 -2.19
N GLY A 163 -14.64 2.83 -2.77
CA GLY A 163 -14.65 3.35 -4.14
C GLY A 163 -13.75 4.56 -4.29
N GLY A 164 -13.75 5.45 -3.30
CA GLY A 164 -12.91 6.65 -3.30
C GLY A 164 -11.41 6.37 -3.22
N ALA A 165 -11.00 5.18 -2.77
CA ALA A 165 -9.59 4.79 -2.63
C ALA A 165 -9.15 3.68 -3.62
N ALA A 166 -10.09 3.05 -4.34
CA ALA A 166 -9.77 2.03 -5.36
C ALA A 166 -9.31 2.65 -6.69
N ILE A 167 -9.84 3.81 -7.06
CA ILE A 167 -9.60 4.43 -8.37
C ILE A 167 -8.14 4.82 -8.60
N GLN A 168 -7.41 5.18 -7.55
CA GLN A 168 -6.02 5.62 -7.61
C GLN A 168 -5.12 4.47 -8.06
N ILE A 169 -5.33 3.28 -7.48
CA ILE A 169 -4.61 2.07 -7.89
C ILE A 169 -4.90 1.74 -9.35
N ILE A 170 -6.17 1.77 -9.75
CA ILE A 170 -6.57 1.43 -11.11
C ILE A 170 -5.96 2.40 -12.12
N LEU A 171 -5.99 3.71 -11.83
CA LEU A 171 -5.40 4.74 -12.68
C LEU A 171 -3.87 4.67 -12.69
N PHE A 172 -3.24 4.18 -11.63
CA PHE A 172 -1.80 3.95 -11.57
C PHE A 172 -1.34 2.91 -12.62
N ALA A 173 -2.22 2.04 -13.10
CA ALA A 173 -1.93 1.14 -14.22
C ALA A 173 -1.45 1.90 -15.48
N ILE A 174 -1.98 3.12 -15.71
CA ILE A 174 -1.57 4.00 -16.83
C ILE A 174 -0.12 4.47 -16.61
N LEU A 175 0.23 4.89 -15.40
CA LEU A 175 1.59 5.31 -15.08
C LEU A 175 2.57 4.15 -15.13
N SER A 176 2.16 2.97 -14.67
CA SER A 176 2.97 1.75 -14.69
C SER A 176 3.39 1.37 -16.12
N ILE A 177 2.45 1.34 -17.07
CA ILE A 177 2.80 1.02 -18.46
C ILE A 177 3.60 2.12 -19.15
N MET A 178 3.35 3.39 -18.79
CA MET A 178 4.07 4.52 -19.38
C MET A 178 5.51 4.60 -18.88
N LEU A 179 5.76 4.29 -17.61
CA LEU A 179 7.11 4.14 -17.05
C LEU A 179 7.89 3.10 -17.85
N LYS A 180 7.32 1.91 -18.08
CA LYS A 180 8.00 0.83 -18.82
C LYS A 180 8.23 1.15 -20.28
N THR A 181 7.39 1.99 -20.87
CA THR A 181 7.54 2.42 -22.26
C THR A 181 8.62 3.51 -22.40
N ARG A 182 8.68 4.46 -21.46
CA ARG A 182 9.48 5.70 -21.57
C ARG A 182 10.76 5.71 -20.73
N ALA A 183 10.82 4.91 -19.66
CA ALA A 183 11.96 4.80 -18.75
C ALA A 183 12.10 3.35 -18.24
N PRO A 184 12.28 2.35 -19.13
CA PRO A 184 12.28 0.92 -18.77
C PRO A 184 13.35 0.51 -17.76
N GLY A 185 14.48 1.22 -17.70
CA GLY A 185 15.56 0.95 -16.74
C GLY A 185 15.47 1.73 -15.43
N ALA A 186 14.47 2.61 -15.26
CA ALA A 186 14.30 3.37 -14.01
C ALA A 186 13.84 2.47 -12.86
N LYS A 187 14.48 2.62 -11.70
CA LYS A 187 14.14 1.92 -10.45
C LYS A 187 13.27 2.76 -9.53
N THR A 188 13.34 4.09 -9.65
CA THR A 188 12.49 5.03 -8.93
C THR A 188 11.87 6.03 -9.91
N PHE A 189 10.70 6.56 -9.58
CA PHE A 189 10.11 7.62 -10.41
C PHE A 189 10.93 8.92 -10.33
N LEU A 190 11.67 9.09 -9.23
CA LEU A 190 12.56 10.22 -8.98
C LEU A 190 13.74 10.24 -9.97
N GLN A 191 14.27 9.08 -10.37
CA GLN A 191 15.26 8.99 -11.46
C GLN A 191 14.73 9.57 -12.78
N VAL A 192 13.46 9.33 -13.12
CA VAL A 192 12.80 9.92 -14.30
C VAL A 192 12.77 11.45 -14.18
N ILE A 193 12.40 11.96 -13.01
CA ILE A 193 12.36 13.40 -12.73
C ILE A 193 13.75 14.02 -12.84
N LYS A 194 14.79 13.36 -12.31
CA LYS A 194 16.19 13.80 -12.43
C LYS A 194 16.63 13.87 -13.89
N ALA A 195 16.36 12.83 -14.67
CA ALA A 195 16.75 12.76 -16.08
C ALA A 195 16.07 13.84 -16.93
N ARG A 196 14.79 14.14 -16.66
CA ARG A 196 14.03 15.14 -17.43
C ARG A 196 14.27 16.58 -16.99
N PHE A 197 14.32 16.83 -15.69
CA PHE A 197 14.22 18.19 -15.13
C PHE A 197 15.45 18.61 -14.32
N GLY A 198 16.39 17.71 -14.10
CA GLY A 198 17.65 17.99 -13.43
C GLY A 198 17.56 18.06 -11.90
N LYS A 199 18.69 18.46 -11.30
CA LYS A 199 18.96 18.34 -9.85
C LYS A 199 17.95 19.04 -8.95
N ARG A 200 17.56 20.29 -9.28
CA ARG A 200 16.68 21.11 -8.42
C ARG A 200 15.30 20.48 -8.30
N THR A 201 14.68 20.16 -9.43
CA THR A 201 13.38 19.50 -9.45
C THR A 201 13.44 18.12 -8.80
N HIS A 202 14.49 17.35 -9.06
CA HIS A 202 14.68 16.05 -8.41
C HIS A 202 14.65 16.16 -6.88
N LEU A 203 15.46 17.04 -6.28
CA LEU A 203 15.48 17.20 -4.82
C LEU A 203 14.13 17.66 -4.25
N THR A 204 13.39 18.52 -4.96
CA THR A 204 12.03 18.90 -4.54
C THR A 204 11.10 17.69 -4.46
N PHE A 205 11.10 16.83 -5.47
CA PHE A 205 10.25 15.64 -5.45
C PHE A 205 10.74 14.57 -4.46
N CYS A 206 12.06 14.45 -4.24
CA CYS A 206 12.59 13.61 -3.16
C CYS A 206 12.01 14.03 -1.80
N CYS A 207 11.94 15.34 -1.51
CA CYS A 207 11.33 15.83 -0.27
C CYS A 207 9.86 15.43 -0.14
N PHE A 208 9.07 15.55 -1.21
CA PHE A 208 7.66 15.16 -1.20
C PHE A 208 7.48 13.65 -1.05
N ALA A 209 8.30 12.84 -1.75
CA ALA A 209 8.30 11.39 -1.58
C ALA A 209 8.61 10.99 -0.12
N PHE A 210 9.64 11.59 0.49
CA PHE A 210 9.94 11.35 1.91
C PHE A 210 8.81 11.78 2.84
N PHE A 211 8.13 12.90 2.58
CA PHE A 211 6.96 13.29 3.37
C PHE A 211 5.80 12.29 3.21
N THR A 212 5.56 11.79 2.01
CA THR A 212 4.56 10.75 1.76
C THR A 212 4.87 9.50 2.57
N ASN A 213 6.07 8.93 2.42
CA ASN A 213 6.47 7.72 3.14
C ASN A 213 6.45 7.94 4.66
N LEU A 214 6.83 9.12 5.14
CA LEU A 214 6.77 9.47 6.57
C LEU A 214 5.32 9.44 7.09
N ILE A 215 4.38 10.07 6.38
CA ILE A 215 2.97 10.13 6.79
C ILE A 215 2.31 8.76 6.76
N VAL A 216 2.62 7.93 5.75
CA VAL A 216 2.12 6.56 5.69
C VAL A 216 2.65 5.75 6.88
N MET A 217 3.95 5.85 7.18
CA MET A 217 4.54 5.21 8.36
C MET A 217 3.93 5.70 9.68
N MET A 218 3.67 7.01 9.83
CA MET A 218 2.95 7.55 11.00
C MET A 218 1.57 6.91 11.13
N SER A 219 0.79 6.89 10.04
CA SER A 219 -0.58 6.36 10.03
C SER A 219 -0.64 4.89 10.43
N LEU A 220 0.30 4.08 9.92
CA LEU A 220 0.40 2.65 10.23
C LEU A 220 0.69 2.40 11.72
N THR A 221 1.66 3.15 12.27
CA THR A 221 2.11 2.99 13.65
C THR A 221 1.10 3.52 14.66
N ILE A 222 0.43 4.65 14.39
CA ILE A 222 -0.64 5.20 15.24
C ILE A 222 -1.82 4.22 15.33
N ALA A 223 -2.34 3.78 14.18
CA ALA A 223 -3.48 2.86 14.15
C ALA A 223 -3.13 1.51 14.79
N GLY A 224 -1.94 0.98 14.52
CA GLY A 224 -1.46 -0.26 15.14
C GLY A 224 -1.38 -0.13 16.66
N THR A 225 -0.73 0.92 17.16
CA THR A 225 -0.56 1.16 18.60
C THR A 225 -1.89 1.41 19.30
N ALA A 226 -2.80 2.19 18.71
CA ALA A 226 -4.12 2.49 19.29
C ALA A 226 -4.94 1.22 19.55
N VAL A 227 -5.00 0.30 18.59
CA VAL A 227 -5.74 -0.95 18.77
C VAL A 227 -5.03 -1.91 19.72
N LEU A 228 -3.70 -2.00 19.62
CA LEU A 228 -2.91 -2.83 20.55
C LEU A 228 -3.13 -2.42 22.01
N ASN A 229 -3.10 -1.12 22.32
CA ASN A 229 -3.36 -0.60 23.67
C ASN A 229 -4.81 -0.79 24.10
N SER A 230 -5.76 -0.85 23.16
CA SER A 230 -7.19 -1.02 23.47
C SER A 230 -7.60 -2.49 23.69
N LEU A 231 -6.86 -3.44 23.12
CA LEU A 231 -7.17 -4.87 23.17
C LEU A 231 -6.26 -5.66 24.12
N VAL A 232 -4.99 -5.25 24.27
CA VAL A 232 -4.02 -5.95 25.11
C VAL A 232 -3.93 -5.29 26.48
N LYS A 233 -4.22 -6.07 27.51
CA LYS A 233 -4.12 -5.61 28.90
C LYS A 233 -2.67 -5.32 29.27
N ASP A 234 -2.44 -4.19 29.93
CA ASP A 234 -1.16 -3.74 30.46
C ASP A 234 -0.04 -3.56 29.41
N LEU A 235 -0.40 -3.38 28.13
CA LEU A 235 0.56 -3.06 27.07
C LEU A 235 0.83 -1.56 27.01
N SER A 236 2.09 -1.16 27.17
CA SER A 236 2.46 0.25 27.04
C SER A 236 2.60 0.66 25.56
N PRO A 237 2.36 1.95 25.20
CA PRO A 237 2.56 2.46 23.86
C PRO A 237 3.99 2.28 23.34
N GLU A 238 4.98 2.39 24.22
CA GLU A 238 6.40 2.19 23.89
C GLU A 238 6.67 0.75 23.48
N LEU A 239 6.15 -0.21 24.25
CA LEU A 239 6.30 -1.63 23.92
C LEU A 239 5.56 -1.99 22.64
N ALA A 240 4.36 -1.47 22.43
CA ALA A 240 3.62 -1.65 21.18
C ALA A 240 4.41 -1.13 19.96
N ALA A 241 4.96 0.08 20.04
CA ALA A 241 5.77 0.66 18.97
C ALA A 241 7.04 -0.16 18.67
N MET A 242 7.73 -0.65 19.70
CA MET A 242 8.90 -1.53 19.55
C MET A 242 8.53 -2.86 18.90
N LEU A 243 7.44 -3.49 19.33
CA LEU A 243 6.98 -4.76 18.76
C LEU A 243 6.61 -4.63 17.28
N LEU A 244 5.91 -3.55 16.92
CA LEU A 244 5.58 -3.25 15.52
C LEU A 244 6.84 -3.03 14.68
N ALA A 245 7.81 -2.25 15.19
CA ALA A 245 9.07 -1.99 14.49
C ALA A 245 9.88 -3.28 14.28
N VAL A 246 9.97 -4.15 15.30
CA VAL A 246 10.68 -5.44 15.18
C VAL A 246 10.05 -6.34 14.13
N VAL A 247 8.72 -6.44 14.10
CA VAL A 247 8.01 -7.24 13.08
C VAL A 247 8.21 -6.65 11.69
N ILE A 248 8.13 -5.33 11.53
CA ILE A 248 8.34 -4.67 10.22
C ILE A 248 9.78 -4.88 9.73
N GLY A 249 10.79 -4.55 10.54
CA GLY A 249 12.19 -4.58 10.09
C GLY A 249 12.77 -5.99 9.97
N GLY A 250 12.38 -6.91 10.85
CA GLY A 250 13.01 -8.24 10.99
C GLY A 250 12.98 -9.04 9.69
N TYR A 251 11.78 -9.30 9.13
CA TYR A 251 11.69 -10.06 7.89
C TYR A 251 12.07 -9.24 6.65
N THR A 252 11.96 -7.91 6.70
CA THR A 252 12.37 -7.02 5.59
C THR A 252 13.87 -7.08 5.35
N LEU A 253 14.66 -7.09 6.43
CA LEU A 253 16.12 -7.27 6.38
C LEU A 253 16.51 -8.64 5.83
N ILE A 254 15.81 -9.69 6.26
CA ILE A 254 16.05 -11.05 5.79
C ILE A 254 15.58 -11.20 4.34
N GLY A 255 14.48 -10.59 3.93
CA GLY A 255 13.81 -10.95 2.68
C GLY A 255 14.17 -10.09 1.46
N GLY A 256 14.40 -8.79 1.66
CA GLY A 256 14.39 -7.80 0.57
C GLY A 256 13.05 -7.77 -0.18
N LEU A 257 12.97 -7.02 -1.29
CA LEU A 257 11.69 -6.82 -2.00
C LEU A 257 11.10 -8.15 -2.52
N GLY A 258 11.93 -9.04 -3.08
CA GLY A 258 11.43 -10.31 -3.63
C GLY A 258 10.68 -11.19 -2.62
N ALA A 259 11.17 -11.28 -1.37
CA ALA A 259 10.46 -12.04 -0.33
C ALA A 259 9.19 -11.35 0.12
N THR A 260 9.17 -10.01 0.14
CA THR A 260 7.97 -9.26 0.55
C THR A 260 6.78 -9.56 -0.35
N PHE A 261 6.96 -9.84 -1.66
CA PHE A 261 5.87 -10.28 -2.53
C PHE A 261 5.14 -11.53 -2.01
N TYR A 262 5.90 -12.54 -1.56
CA TYR A 262 5.33 -13.79 -1.06
C TYR A 262 4.76 -13.65 0.36
N VAL A 263 5.41 -12.87 1.22
CA VAL A 263 4.86 -12.56 2.55
C VAL A 263 3.55 -11.80 2.41
N SER A 264 3.49 -10.80 1.52
CA SER A 264 2.26 -10.08 1.16
C SER A 264 1.15 -11.01 0.67
N TYR A 265 1.49 -12.06 -0.10
CA TYR A 265 0.52 -13.07 -0.51
C TYR A 265 -0.15 -13.78 0.66
N PHE A 266 0.65 -14.34 1.57
CA PHE A 266 0.11 -15.05 2.73
C PHE A 266 -0.65 -14.11 3.68
N ASN A 267 -0.11 -12.90 3.92
CA ASN A 267 -0.78 -11.90 4.75
C ASN A 267 -2.15 -11.52 4.20
N THR A 268 -2.23 -11.23 2.89
CA THR A 268 -3.50 -10.84 2.24
C THR A 268 -4.51 -11.98 2.24
N ALA A 269 -4.06 -13.21 1.96
CA ALA A 269 -4.93 -14.39 2.03
C ALA A 269 -5.51 -14.58 3.44
N MET A 270 -4.69 -14.42 4.49
CA MET A 270 -5.15 -14.49 5.88
C MET A 270 -6.13 -13.35 6.23
N ILE A 271 -5.89 -12.13 5.76
CA ILE A 271 -6.81 -10.99 5.95
C ILE A 271 -8.19 -11.34 5.38
N PHE A 272 -8.27 -11.87 4.15
CA PHE A 272 -9.56 -12.27 3.57
C PHE A 272 -10.26 -13.38 4.36
N VAL A 273 -9.53 -14.37 4.84
CA VAL A 273 -10.09 -15.44 5.68
C VAL A 273 -10.71 -14.86 6.96
N LEU A 274 -10.01 -13.94 7.64
CA LEU A 274 -10.50 -13.29 8.85
C LEU A 274 -11.71 -12.38 8.58
N ILE A 275 -11.71 -11.64 7.47
CA ILE A 275 -12.87 -10.83 7.06
C ILE A 275 -14.09 -11.72 6.78
N ILE A 276 -13.91 -12.83 6.06
CA ILE A 276 -15.00 -13.79 5.80
C ILE A 276 -15.52 -14.38 7.09
N MET A 277 -14.65 -14.72 8.04
CA MET A 277 -15.06 -15.20 9.37
C MET A 277 -15.97 -14.17 10.08
N LEU A 278 -15.59 -12.88 10.08
CA LEU A 278 -16.40 -11.81 10.68
C LEU A 278 -17.74 -11.60 9.95
N ILE A 279 -17.75 -11.70 8.62
CA ILE A 279 -18.97 -11.65 7.79
C ILE A 279 -19.90 -12.79 8.15
N VAL A 280 -19.36 -14.01 8.28
CA VAL A 280 -20.15 -15.20 8.58
C VAL A 280 -20.77 -15.08 9.97
N GLU A 281 -20.02 -14.59 10.95
CA GLU A 281 -20.54 -14.38 12.30
C GLU A 281 -21.73 -13.41 12.32
N VAL A 282 -21.59 -12.21 11.73
CA VAL A 282 -22.66 -11.20 11.75
C VAL A 282 -23.91 -11.64 10.98
N PHE A 283 -23.75 -12.20 9.79
CA PHE A 283 -24.88 -12.46 8.89
C PHE A 283 -25.45 -13.87 8.93
N TYR A 284 -24.80 -14.82 9.58
CA TYR A 284 -25.25 -16.22 9.62
C TYR A 284 -25.22 -16.86 11.02
N ASN A 285 -24.45 -16.30 11.97
CA ASN A 285 -24.33 -16.80 13.35
C ASN A 285 -24.28 -18.34 13.47
N PRO A 286 -23.34 -19.03 12.79
CA PRO A 286 -23.34 -20.49 12.72
C PRO A 286 -23.12 -21.16 14.08
N GLY A 287 -22.50 -20.45 15.02
CA GLY A 287 -22.28 -20.92 16.40
C GLY A 287 -23.49 -20.78 17.31
N ASN A 288 -24.61 -20.23 16.83
CA ASN A 288 -25.77 -19.84 17.65
C ASN A 288 -25.35 -19.05 18.90
N ASN A 289 -24.41 -18.12 18.74
CA ASN A 289 -23.94 -17.32 19.86
C ASN A 289 -25.10 -16.48 20.42
N PRO A 290 -25.50 -16.66 21.70
CA PRO A 290 -26.59 -15.91 22.32
C PRO A 290 -26.27 -14.42 22.50
N GLU A 291 -25.00 -14.03 22.40
CA GLU A 291 -24.56 -12.63 22.44
C GLU A 291 -24.67 -11.92 21.09
N ASN A 292 -24.88 -12.66 20.00
CA ASN A 292 -25.09 -12.10 18.67
C ASN A 292 -26.59 -11.86 18.45
N PRO A 293 -27.08 -10.59 18.53
CA PRO A 293 -28.50 -10.29 18.31
C PRO A 293 -28.90 -10.37 16.84
N PHE A 294 -27.95 -10.64 15.94
CA PHE A 294 -28.14 -10.76 14.50
C PHE A 294 -28.24 -12.23 14.08
N GLY A 295 -27.69 -12.58 12.92
CA GLY A 295 -27.80 -13.91 12.30
C GLY A 295 -28.46 -13.90 10.93
N ASN A 296 -28.96 -12.75 10.48
CA ASN A 296 -29.35 -12.50 9.10
C ASN A 296 -29.38 -10.98 8.82
N SER A 297 -29.45 -10.61 7.54
CA SER A 297 -29.48 -9.21 7.11
C SER A 297 -30.74 -8.46 7.57
N GLU A 298 -31.86 -9.17 7.78
CA GLU A 298 -33.12 -8.57 8.26
C GLU A 298 -33.00 -8.10 9.71
N ALA A 299 -32.39 -8.90 10.59
CA ALA A 299 -32.14 -8.49 11.97
C ALA A 299 -31.26 -7.24 12.02
N VAL A 300 -30.18 -7.19 11.24
CA VAL A 300 -29.32 -6.00 11.15
C VAL A 300 -30.11 -4.78 10.69
N PHE A 301 -30.96 -4.94 9.66
CA PHE A 301 -31.83 -3.87 9.16
C PHE A 301 -32.80 -3.35 10.24
N ASP A 302 -33.48 -4.25 10.96
CA ASP A 302 -34.44 -3.91 12.01
C ASP A 302 -33.79 -3.00 13.07
N PHE A 303 -32.62 -3.37 13.56
CA PHE A 303 -31.92 -2.58 14.57
C PHE A 303 -31.49 -1.21 14.04
N ILE A 304 -30.92 -1.14 12.83
CA ILE A 304 -30.43 0.12 12.25
C ILE A 304 -31.58 1.07 11.90
N SER A 305 -32.72 0.54 11.44
CA SER A 305 -33.91 1.33 11.16
C SER A 305 -34.44 2.07 12.40
N CYS A 306 -34.13 1.55 13.59
CA CYS A 306 -34.48 2.06 14.90
C CYS A 306 -33.41 2.96 15.54
N TRP A 307 -32.42 3.40 14.76
CA TRP A 307 -31.32 4.25 15.22
C TRP A 307 -31.27 5.57 14.44
N LYS A 308 -31.06 6.68 15.15
CA LYS A 308 -31.01 8.02 14.56
C LYS A 308 -29.63 8.33 14.00
N ALA A 309 -29.56 8.69 12.73
CA ALA A 309 -28.33 9.19 12.11
C ALA A 309 -28.08 10.67 12.47
N PRO A 310 -26.81 11.12 12.44
CA PRO A 310 -26.48 12.52 12.61
C PRO A 310 -27.05 13.36 11.45
N ASP A 311 -27.18 14.66 11.72
CA ASP A 311 -27.69 15.65 10.78
C ASP A 311 -26.90 15.62 9.45
N GLY A 312 -27.62 15.82 8.34
CA GLY A 312 -27.05 15.77 6.99
C GLY A 312 -27.26 14.45 6.24
N ASN A 313 -27.72 13.41 6.94
CA ASN A 313 -28.30 12.22 6.31
C ASN A 313 -29.76 12.50 5.96
N LYS A 314 -30.22 12.03 4.79
CA LYS A 314 -31.63 12.16 4.40
C LYS A 314 -32.54 11.49 5.44
N ASN A 315 -33.46 12.27 6.01
CA ASN A 315 -34.43 11.84 7.03
C ASN A 315 -33.79 11.24 8.29
N ASP A 316 -32.58 11.68 8.65
CA ASP A 316 -31.82 11.21 9.82
C ASP A 316 -31.69 9.67 9.87
N SER A 317 -31.57 9.03 8.70
CA SER A 317 -31.48 7.57 8.57
C SER A 317 -30.07 7.13 8.16
N TYR A 318 -29.53 6.07 8.78
CA TYR A 318 -28.27 5.46 8.35
C TYR A 318 -28.42 4.60 7.09
N LEU A 319 -29.66 4.29 6.69
CA LEU A 319 -30.01 3.45 5.55
C LEU A 319 -30.10 4.25 4.25
N THR A 320 -29.50 5.43 4.18
CA THR A 320 -29.48 6.29 2.99
C THR A 320 -28.08 6.40 2.43
N PHE A 321 -27.97 6.48 1.10
CA PHE A 321 -26.73 6.87 0.45
C PHE A 321 -26.52 8.40 0.48
N PHE A 322 -27.61 9.16 0.67
CA PHE A 322 -27.61 10.63 0.69
C PHE A 322 -27.11 11.13 2.06
N SER A 323 -25.80 11.34 2.14
CA SER A 323 -25.09 11.83 3.32
C SER A 323 -24.13 12.94 2.94
N SER A 324 -24.33 14.16 3.47
CA SER A 324 -23.43 15.29 3.20
C SER A 324 -22.01 15.01 3.71
N GLY A 325 -21.88 14.54 4.95
CA GLY A 325 -20.59 14.15 5.54
C GLY A 325 -19.94 12.98 4.78
N GLY A 326 -20.73 11.99 4.35
CA GLY A 326 -20.23 10.89 3.54
C GLY A 326 -19.65 11.34 2.19
N LEU A 327 -20.29 12.30 1.52
CA LEU A 327 -19.81 12.88 0.27
C LEU A 327 -18.55 13.73 0.47
N VAL A 328 -18.53 14.59 1.50
CA VAL A 328 -17.35 15.40 1.84
C VAL A 328 -16.16 14.49 2.14
N PHE A 329 -16.37 13.46 2.97
CA PHE A 329 -15.40 12.42 3.23
C PHE A 329 -14.90 11.79 1.92
N GLY A 330 -15.81 11.36 1.04
CA GLY A 330 -15.48 10.73 -0.24
C GLY A 330 -14.58 11.61 -1.11
N ILE A 331 -14.85 12.91 -1.21
CA ILE A 331 -14.01 13.85 -1.98
C ILE A 331 -12.62 13.96 -1.37
N VAL A 332 -12.53 14.15 -0.05
CA VAL A 332 -11.22 14.23 0.64
C VAL A 332 -10.45 12.93 0.49
N ASN A 333 -11.13 11.80 0.66
CA ASN A 333 -10.58 10.46 0.51
C ASN A 333 -9.97 10.27 -0.88
N ILE A 334 -10.69 10.67 -1.94
CA ILE A 334 -10.21 10.57 -3.32
C ILE A 334 -8.91 11.37 -3.50
N VAL A 335 -8.93 12.62 -3.07
CA VAL A 335 -7.84 13.58 -3.31
C VAL A 335 -6.59 13.21 -2.50
N GLY A 336 -6.78 12.88 -1.22
CA GLY A 336 -5.69 12.48 -0.34
C GLY A 336 -5.02 11.21 -0.81
N ASN A 337 -5.81 10.21 -1.22
CA ASN A 337 -5.26 8.94 -1.68
C ASN A 337 -4.51 9.04 -3.01
N PHE A 338 -4.85 10.01 -3.87
CA PHE A 338 -4.04 10.22 -5.08
C PHE A 338 -2.62 10.60 -4.71
N GLY A 339 -2.45 11.47 -3.72
CA GLY A 339 -1.14 11.84 -3.19
C GLY A 339 -0.38 10.63 -2.65
N THR A 340 -1.05 9.79 -1.84
CA THR A 340 -0.39 8.64 -1.20
C THR A 340 -0.07 7.51 -2.15
N VAL A 341 -0.78 7.34 -3.27
CA VAL A 341 -0.42 6.32 -4.27
C VAL A 341 0.63 6.86 -5.25
N PHE A 342 0.45 8.08 -5.76
CA PHE A 342 1.27 8.57 -6.88
C PHE A 342 2.65 9.07 -6.44
N CYS A 343 2.76 9.62 -5.21
CA CYS A 343 4.02 10.13 -4.68
C CYS A 343 4.80 9.09 -3.86
N ASP A 344 4.21 7.93 -3.59
CA ASP A 344 4.81 6.88 -2.78
C ASP A 344 5.61 5.90 -3.63
N GLN A 345 6.91 5.83 -3.35
CA GLN A 345 7.84 4.95 -4.03
C GLN A 345 7.49 3.45 -3.87
N ALA A 346 6.72 3.02 -2.86
CA ALA A 346 6.30 1.63 -2.69
C ALA A 346 5.50 1.11 -3.90
N TYR A 347 4.56 1.90 -4.43
CA TYR A 347 3.78 1.54 -5.63
C TYR A 347 4.64 1.52 -6.89
N TRP A 348 5.57 2.47 -7.00
CA TRP A 348 6.53 2.51 -8.11
C TRP A 348 7.43 1.27 -8.10
N GLN A 349 7.87 0.78 -6.93
CA GLN A 349 8.64 -0.46 -6.83
C GLN A 349 7.86 -1.68 -7.32
N SER A 350 6.59 -1.80 -6.91
CA SER A 350 5.71 -2.88 -7.40
C SER A 350 5.51 -2.82 -8.92
N SER A 351 5.42 -1.61 -9.47
CA SER A 351 5.37 -1.40 -10.93
C SER A 351 6.65 -1.84 -11.63
N VAL A 352 7.81 -1.46 -11.11
CA VAL A 352 9.14 -1.82 -11.66
C VAL A 352 9.37 -3.33 -11.63
N ALA A 353 8.90 -4.01 -10.58
CA ALA A 353 9.06 -5.46 -10.41
C ALA A 353 8.14 -6.31 -11.33
N ALA A 354 7.01 -5.76 -11.76
CA ALA A 354 6.06 -6.47 -12.62
C ALA A 354 6.48 -6.45 -14.09
N LYS A 355 5.99 -7.42 -14.89
CA LYS A 355 6.03 -7.32 -16.36
C LYS A 355 5.07 -6.23 -16.88
N PRO A 356 5.18 -5.68 -18.10
CA PRO A 356 4.35 -4.58 -18.59
C PRO A 356 2.86 -4.91 -18.67
N LEU A 357 2.48 -5.93 -19.45
CA LEU A 357 1.08 -6.35 -19.55
C LEU A 357 0.56 -6.89 -18.20
N GLN A 358 1.41 -7.61 -17.48
CA GLN A 358 1.04 -8.19 -16.19
C GLN A 358 0.86 -7.13 -15.11
N GLY A 359 1.65 -6.06 -15.14
CA GLY A 359 1.54 -4.91 -14.26
C GLY A 359 0.23 -4.18 -14.47
N VAL A 360 -0.18 -3.93 -15.72
CA VAL A 360 -1.49 -3.31 -16.01
C VAL A 360 -2.64 -4.09 -15.37
N TRP A 361 -2.70 -5.40 -15.63
CA TRP A 361 -3.74 -6.25 -15.02
C TRP A 361 -3.56 -6.41 -13.51
N GLY A 362 -2.32 -6.42 -13.02
CA GLY A 362 -2.00 -6.47 -11.59
C GLY A 362 -2.57 -5.28 -10.83
N PHE A 363 -2.39 -4.05 -11.33
CA PHE A 363 -2.96 -2.84 -10.73
C PHE A 363 -4.49 -2.80 -10.84
N ILE A 364 -5.07 -3.15 -12.01
CA ILE A 364 -6.53 -3.15 -12.19
C ILE A 364 -7.20 -4.17 -11.25
N LEU A 365 -6.76 -5.43 -11.30
CA LEU A 365 -7.31 -6.50 -10.46
C LEU A 365 -6.99 -6.26 -8.99
N GLY A 366 -5.81 -5.70 -8.68
CA GLY A 366 -5.43 -5.27 -7.34
C GLY A 366 -6.40 -4.24 -6.78
N GLY A 367 -6.75 -3.20 -7.54
CA GLY A 367 -7.72 -2.18 -7.12
C GLY A 367 -9.13 -2.75 -6.89
N LEU A 368 -9.61 -3.62 -7.80
CA LEU A 368 -10.93 -4.26 -7.68
C LEU A 368 -11.03 -5.25 -6.51
N THR A 369 -9.94 -5.96 -6.24
CA THR A 369 -9.85 -6.90 -5.12
C THR A 369 -9.70 -6.14 -3.81
N TRP A 370 -8.89 -5.08 -3.79
CA TRP A 370 -8.73 -4.25 -2.62
C TRP A 370 -10.04 -3.58 -2.22
N PHE A 371 -10.84 -3.09 -3.18
CA PHE A 371 -12.18 -2.53 -2.92
C PHE A 371 -13.02 -3.43 -2.01
N ALA A 372 -12.93 -4.75 -2.19
CA ALA A 372 -13.68 -5.73 -1.42
C ALA A 372 -13.37 -5.67 0.09
N ILE A 373 -12.13 -5.36 0.47
CA ILE A 373 -11.68 -5.36 1.88
C ILE A 373 -12.43 -4.33 2.72
N PRO A 374 -12.27 -3.00 2.49
CA PRO A 374 -12.97 -2.01 3.28
C PRO A 374 -14.47 -2.02 2.99
N PHE A 375 -14.91 -2.33 1.76
CA PHE A 375 -16.34 -2.35 1.45
C PHE A 375 -17.08 -3.41 2.26
N SER A 376 -16.56 -4.64 2.31
CA SER A 376 -17.20 -5.75 3.03
C SER A 376 -17.01 -5.65 4.53
N LEU A 377 -15.82 -5.29 4.99
CA LEU A 377 -15.56 -5.12 6.42
C LEU A 377 -16.41 -3.99 7.00
N ALA A 378 -16.47 -2.82 6.36
CA ALA A 378 -17.24 -1.68 6.89
C ALA A 378 -18.75 -1.90 6.79
N THR A 379 -19.24 -2.50 5.69
CA THR A 379 -20.67 -2.87 5.55
C THR A 379 -21.10 -3.88 6.60
N THR A 380 -20.17 -4.72 7.06
CA THR A 380 -20.43 -5.73 8.09
C THR A 380 -20.27 -5.15 9.48
N MET A 381 -19.04 -4.78 9.85
CA MET A 381 -18.66 -4.39 11.20
C MET A 381 -19.18 -3.00 11.57
N GLY A 382 -19.13 -2.04 10.64
CA GLY A 382 -19.66 -0.70 10.89
C GLY A 382 -21.19 -0.68 11.06
N MET A 383 -21.91 -1.49 10.27
CA MET A 383 -23.36 -1.61 10.41
C MET A 383 -23.74 -2.45 11.64
N ALA A 384 -22.99 -3.51 11.96
CA ALA A 384 -23.18 -4.26 13.21
C ALA A 384 -22.93 -3.38 14.45
N TYR A 385 -21.97 -2.45 14.41
CA TYR A 385 -21.77 -1.47 15.47
C TYR A 385 -23.01 -0.58 15.70
N LEU A 386 -23.60 -0.07 14.60
CA LEU A 386 -24.84 0.72 14.66
C LEU A 386 -26.01 -0.13 15.20
N GLY A 387 -26.14 -1.37 14.72
CA GLY A 387 -27.16 -2.31 15.16
C GLY A 387 -27.06 -2.62 16.65
N MET A 388 -25.86 -2.87 17.18
CA MET A 388 -25.67 -3.15 18.61
C MET A 388 -25.85 -1.90 19.48
N SER A 389 -25.44 -0.73 18.99
CA SER A 389 -25.74 0.54 19.67
C SER A 389 -27.25 0.76 19.81
N SER A 390 -28.01 0.42 18.76
CA SER A 390 -29.47 0.43 18.78
C SER A 390 -30.06 -0.62 19.72
N ALA A 391 -29.47 -1.83 19.77
CA ALA A 391 -29.91 -2.92 20.62
C ALA A 391 -29.79 -2.61 22.12
N GLN A 392 -28.73 -1.89 22.54
CA GLN A 392 -28.60 -1.41 23.92
C GLN A 392 -29.28 -0.05 24.18
N GLY A 393 -29.69 0.65 23.13
CA GLY A 393 -30.30 1.98 23.21
C GLY A 393 -29.32 3.11 23.52
N ALA A 394 -28.01 2.91 23.36
CA ALA A 394 -26.98 3.91 23.59
C ALA A 394 -25.75 3.63 22.72
N PRO A 395 -24.96 4.66 22.32
CA PRO A 395 -23.68 4.44 21.65
C PRO A 395 -22.75 3.54 22.48
N LEU A 396 -22.11 2.55 21.83
CA LEU A 396 -21.18 1.64 22.49
C LEU A 396 -19.77 2.23 22.69
N LEU A 397 -19.43 3.29 21.95
CA LEU A 397 -18.14 3.98 22.03
C LEU A 397 -18.35 5.48 22.23
N THR A 398 -17.35 6.12 22.85
CA THR A 398 -17.26 7.58 22.86
C THR A 398 -16.83 8.10 21.49
N ASP A 399 -17.08 9.37 21.17
CA ASP A 399 -16.64 9.97 19.89
C ASP A 399 -15.12 9.89 19.69
N SER A 400 -14.35 9.98 20.78
CA SER A 400 -12.89 9.80 20.75
C SER A 400 -12.51 8.37 20.38
N ASP A 401 -13.17 7.37 20.96
CA ASP A 401 -12.91 5.96 20.67
C ASP A 401 -13.33 5.58 19.23
N VAL A 402 -14.43 6.17 18.75
CA VAL A 402 -14.83 6.06 17.33
C VAL A 402 -13.76 6.67 16.42
N ALA A 403 -13.22 7.83 16.77
CA ALA A 403 -12.14 8.49 16.02
C ALA A 403 -10.80 7.73 16.07
N LYS A 404 -10.57 6.91 17.10
CA LYS A 404 -9.43 5.98 17.20
C LYS A 404 -9.61 4.71 16.35
N GLY A 405 -10.78 4.49 15.76
CA GLY A 405 -11.02 3.33 14.90
C GLY A 405 -11.56 2.08 15.62
N LEU A 406 -12.07 2.23 16.84
CA LEU A 406 -12.42 1.08 17.70
C LEU A 406 -13.77 0.40 17.38
N ALA A 407 -14.51 0.88 16.38
CA ALA A 407 -15.81 0.31 15.99
C ALA A 407 -15.73 -1.18 15.62
N ALA A 408 -14.81 -1.56 14.72
CA ALA A 408 -14.63 -2.96 14.33
C ALA A 408 -14.05 -3.85 15.46
N PRO A 409 -13.00 -3.42 16.20
CA PRO A 409 -12.51 -4.14 17.38
C PRO A 409 -13.61 -4.45 18.41
N LEU A 410 -14.43 -3.45 18.73
CA LEU A 410 -15.53 -3.60 19.68
C LEU A 410 -16.55 -4.63 19.20
N VAL A 411 -16.95 -4.57 17.93
CA VAL A 411 -17.93 -5.51 17.36
C VAL A 411 -17.39 -6.93 17.40
N ALA A 412 -16.12 -7.12 17.04
CA ALA A 412 -15.49 -8.43 17.09
C ALA A 412 -15.43 -8.97 18.53
N GLN A 413 -15.09 -8.13 19.51
CA GLN A 413 -15.10 -8.50 20.92
C GLN A 413 -16.50 -8.90 21.40
N LYS A 414 -17.54 -8.13 21.07
CA LYS A 414 -18.91 -8.41 21.51
C LYS A 414 -19.52 -9.65 20.88
N LEU A 415 -19.12 -10.00 19.65
CA LEU A 415 -19.68 -11.14 18.93
C LEU A 415 -18.87 -12.44 19.07
N LEU A 416 -17.57 -12.35 19.33
CA LEU A 416 -16.68 -13.53 19.37
C LEU A 416 -15.86 -13.62 20.66
N GLY A 417 -16.09 -12.73 21.62
CA GLY A 417 -15.29 -12.61 22.83
C GLY A 417 -13.81 -12.43 22.53
N THR A 418 -12.96 -13.13 23.29
CA THR A 418 -11.50 -13.10 23.12
C THR A 418 -11.05 -13.60 21.74
N THR A 419 -11.79 -14.50 21.10
CA THR A 419 -11.47 -14.95 19.72
C THR A 419 -11.56 -13.81 18.72
N GLY A 420 -12.55 -12.91 18.89
CA GLY A 420 -12.69 -11.72 18.07
C GLY A 420 -11.55 -10.73 18.28
N GLU A 421 -11.10 -10.55 19.52
CA GLU A 421 -9.93 -9.72 19.83
C GLU A 421 -8.67 -10.24 19.15
N TYR A 422 -8.40 -11.54 19.24
CA TYR A 422 -7.28 -12.17 18.53
C TYR A 422 -7.41 -12.02 17.02
N ALA A 423 -8.59 -12.21 16.45
CA ALA A 423 -8.81 -12.06 15.01
C ALA A 423 -8.48 -10.64 14.53
N ILE A 424 -8.90 -9.61 15.27
CA ILE A 424 -8.58 -8.20 14.95
C ILE A 424 -7.09 -7.91 15.13
N LEU A 425 -6.46 -8.42 16.19
CA LEU A 425 -5.01 -8.29 16.40
C LEU A 425 -4.23 -8.92 15.25
N PHE A 426 -4.56 -10.16 14.86
CA PHE A 426 -3.95 -10.83 13.70
C PHE A 426 -4.13 -10.03 12.42
N LEU A 427 -5.35 -9.57 12.14
CA LEU A 427 -5.69 -8.82 10.94
C LEU A 427 -4.91 -7.50 10.84
N ILE A 428 -4.74 -6.77 11.96
CA ILE A 428 -3.93 -5.54 12.01
C ILE A 428 -2.44 -5.86 11.86
N LEU A 429 -1.94 -6.91 12.50
CA LEU A 429 -0.52 -7.29 12.39
C LEU A 429 -0.16 -7.68 10.96
N MET A 430 -1.00 -8.44 10.25
CA MET A 430 -0.78 -8.78 8.84
C MET A 430 -0.71 -7.54 7.95
N ALA A 431 -1.61 -6.58 8.19
CA ALA A 431 -1.65 -5.31 7.47
C ALA A 431 -0.38 -4.50 7.73
N VAL A 432 -0.09 -4.16 8.99
CA VAL A 432 1.07 -3.34 9.38
C VAL A 432 2.39 -3.98 8.95
N MET A 433 2.52 -5.30 9.08
CA MET A 433 3.72 -6.02 8.66
C MET A 433 3.98 -5.85 7.17
N SER A 434 2.96 -6.07 6.32
CA SER A 434 3.14 -5.98 4.86
C SER A 434 3.40 -4.54 4.41
N THR A 435 2.59 -3.60 4.87
CA THR A 435 2.67 -2.20 4.44
C THR A 435 3.95 -1.56 4.94
N GLY A 436 4.29 -1.77 6.23
CA GLY A 436 5.53 -1.24 6.83
C GLY A 436 6.78 -1.73 6.13
N SER A 437 6.83 -2.98 5.66
CA SER A 437 7.98 -3.46 4.87
C SER A 437 8.12 -2.74 3.53
N ALA A 438 7.01 -2.48 2.85
CA ALA A 438 7.00 -1.80 1.56
C ALA A 438 7.49 -0.36 1.71
N GLU A 439 7.03 0.34 2.76
CA GLU A 439 7.48 1.69 3.11
C GLU A 439 8.97 1.74 3.44
N VAL A 440 9.47 0.81 4.26
CA VAL A 440 10.89 0.77 4.64
C VAL A 440 11.76 0.51 3.40
N ILE A 441 11.33 -0.36 2.50
CA ILE A 441 12.04 -0.60 1.22
C ILE A 441 11.95 0.63 0.31
N ALA A 442 10.79 1.30 0.26
CA ALA A 442 10.60 2.51 -0.51
C ALA A 442 11.58 3.61 -0.07
N VAL A 443 11.62 3.92 1.23
CA VAL A 443 12.55 4.92 1.81
C VAL A 443 14.01 4.51 1.57
N ALA A 444 14.36 3.23 1.79
CA ALA A 444 15.71 2.74 1.52
C ALA A 444 16.09 2.89 0.04
N SER A 445 15.17 2.65 -0.89
CA SER A 445 15.43 2.80 -2.32
C SER A 445 15.64 4.26 -2.72
N ILE A 446 14.88 5.20 -2.17
CA ILE A 446 15.07 6.64 -2.40
C ILE A 446 16.44 7.06 -1.87
N LEU A 447 16.80 6.64 -0.65
CA LEU A 447 18.11 6.96 -0.07
C LEU A 447 19.28 6.43 -0.90
N ILE A 448 19.19 5.20 -1.40
CA ILE A 448 20.26 4.57 -2.18
C ILE A 448 20.35 5.16 -3.59
N TYR A 449 19.26 5.12 -4.36
CA TYR A 449 19.29 5.49 -5.78
C TYR A 449 19.26 7.00 -6.01
N ASP A 450 18.47 7.75 -5.22
CA ASP A 450 18.16 9.16 -5.48
C ASP A 450 18.93 10.15 -4.61
N VAL A 451 19.53 9.68 -3.51
CA VAL A 451 20.39 10.52 -2.65
C VAL A 451 21.85 10.06 -2.75
N TYR A 452 22.14 8.82 -2.37
CA TYR A 452 23.51 8.35 -2.22
C TYR A 452 24.22 8.19 -3.57
N GLN A 453 23.68 7.35 -4.47
CA GLN A 453 24.22 7.14 -5.82
C GLN A 453 24.11 8.40 -6.68
N ALA A 454 23.10 9.24 -6.44
CA ALA A 454 22.85 10.43 -7.23
C ALA A 454 23.75 11.62 -6.90
N TYR A 455 24.13 11.80 -5.63
CA TYR A 455 24.73 13.05 -5.13
C TYR A 455 25.86 12.88 -4.12
N ILE A 456 25.83 11.86 -3.25
CA ILE A 456 26.85 11.70 -2.19
C ILE A 456 28.09 11.03 -2.77
N GLN A 457 27.92 9.84 -3.35
CA GLN A 457 29.01 9.04 -3.90
C GLN A 457 28.57 8.44 -5.25
N PRO A 458 28.44 9.28 -6.30
CA PRO A 458 28.21 8.77 -7.64
C PRO A 458 29.43 8.01 -8.14
N PHE A 459 29.21 6.91 -8.86
CA PHE A 459 30.30 6.09 -9.43
C PHE A 459 31.29 6.92 -10.27
N ARG A 460 30.77 7.87 -11.07
CA ARG A 460 31.57 8.84 -11.83
C ARG A 460 30.99 10.25 -11.69
N PRO A 461 31.57 11.13 -10.83
CA PRO A 461 31.02 12.47 -10.57
C PRO A 461 30.99 13.41 -11.78
N GLY A 462 31.88 13.22 -12.76
CA GLY A 462 32.03 14.09 -13.94
C GLY A 462 31.38 13.58 -15.23
N LEU A 463 30.53 12.54 -15.16
CA LEU A 463 29.93 11.92 -16.33
C LEU A 463 28.94 12.88 -17.02
N LYS A 464 29.16 13.17 -18.32
CA LYS A 464 28.24 13.99 -19.13
C LYS A 464 27.08 13.14 -19.67
N SER A 465 25.98 13.80 -20.03
CA SER A 465 24.83 13.13 -20.65
C SER A 465 25.25 12.42 -21.94
N GLY A 466 24.80 11.18 -22.13
CA GLY A 466 25.15 10.36 -23.28
C GLY A 466 26.51 9.64 -23.18
N GLN A 467 27.26 9.80 -22.08
CA GLN A 467 28.48 9.02 -21.83
C GLN A 467 28.18 7.71 -21.09
N CYS A 468 28.93 6.67 -21.42
CA CYS A 468 28.85 5.37 -20.77
C CYS A 468 29.39 5.44 -19.33
N ILE A 469 28.63 4.90 -18.37
CA ILE A 469 29.03 4.87 -16.96
C ILE A 469 30.30 4.04 -16.70
N ILE A 470 30.60 3.04 -17.55
CA ILE A 470 31.76 2.16 -17.41
C ILE A 470 33.02 2.78 -18.03
N CYS A 471 32.98 3.22 -19.29
CA CYS A 471 34.19 3.70 -19.99
C CYS A 471 34.27 5.22 -20.18
N ALA A 472 33.24 5.99 -19.83
CA ALA A 472 33.10 7.44 -20.06
C ALA A 472 33.19 7.91 -21.53
N LYS A 473 33.28 7.00 -22.51
CA LYS A 473 33.09 7.34 -23.93
C LYS A 473 31.62 7.62 -24.24
N TYR A 474 31.35 8.41 -25.27
CA TYR A 474 29.98 8.66 -25.71
C TYR A 474 29.36 7.39 -26.28
N ILE A 475 28.09 7.16 -25.92
CA ILE A 475 27.30 6.04 -26.41
C ILE A 475 26.90 6.31 -27.87
N ARG A 476 26.42 7.52 -28.12
CA ARG A 476 26.06 8.03 -29.45
C ARG A 476 26.40 9.52 -29.47
N PHE A 477 27.12 9.97 -30.49
CA PHE A 477 27.39 11.39 -30.69
C PHE A 477 27.59 11.67 -32.18
N PRO A 478 26.83 12.61 -32.78
CA PRO A 478 26.97 12.93 -34.19
C PRO A 478 28.38 13.44 -34.52
N GLY A 479 29.04 12.83 -35.49
CA GLY A 479 30.34 13.28 -36.00
C GLY A 479 31.59 12.73 -35.29
N LEU A 480 31.44 11.82 -34.31
CA LEU A 480 32.57 11.06 -33.74
C LEU A 480 32.77 9.73 -34.50
N GLU A 481 34.02 9.28 -34.64
CA GLU A 481 34.34 7.98 -35.25
C GLU A 481 33.93 6.81 -34.33
N ASP A 482 33.65 5.64 -34.91
CA ASP A 482 33.24 4.42 -34.17
C ASP A 482 34.29 3.97 -33.13
N SER A 483 35.55 4.36 -33.29
CA SER A 483 36.65 4.10 -32.35
C SER A 483 36.55 4.92 -31.05
N GLU A 484 35.89 6.08 -31.13
CA GLU A 484 35.67 7.03 -30.04
C GLU A 484 34.35 6.78 -29.30
N LEU A 485 33.48 5.94 -29.86
CA LEU A 485 32.24 5.49 -29.25
C LEU A 485 32.45 4.37 -28.22
N CYS A 486 31.46 4.19 -27.36
CA CYS A 486 31.44 3.13 -26.35
C CYS A 486 31.32 1.75 -27.00
N GLN A 487 32.21 0.83 -26.61
CA GLN A 487 32.16 -0.59 -27.02
C GLN A 487 32.06 -1.56 -25.83
N CYS A 488 31.57 -1.09 -24.68
CA CYS A 488 31.44 -1.96 -23.51
C CYS A 488 30.41 -3.09 -23.78
N PRO A 489 30.78 -4.37 -23.59
CA PRO A 489 29.84 -5.47 -23.67
C PRO A 489 28.93 -5.45 -22.44
N SER A 490 27.77 -6.10 -22.54
CA SER A 490 26.95 -6.38 -21.35
C SER A 490 27.67 -7.34 -20.39
N ALA A 491 27.33 -7.31 -19.10
CA ALA A 491 27.93 -8.24 -18.12
C ALA A 491 27.60 -9.72 -18.42
N THR A 492 26.47 -10.00 -19.07
CA THR A 492 26.08 -11.35 -19.52
C THR A 492 26.91 -11.83 -20.71
N GLY A 493 27.28 -10.93 -21.62
CA GLY A 493 28.18 -11.21 -22.74
C GLY A 493 29.67 -11.14 -22.39
N CYS A 494 30.03 -10.86 -21.13
CA CYS A 494 31.41 -10.67 -20.71
C CYS A 494 31.99 -11.94 -20.07
N GLU A 495 32.98 -12.56 -20.70
CA GLU A 495 33.63 -13.79 -20.21
C GLU A 495 34.27 -13.64 -18.82
N GLY A 496 34.91 -12.48 -18.56
CA GLY A 496 35.45 -12.16 -17.23
C GLY A 496 34.36 -12.11 -16.15
N CYS A 497 33.17 -11.59 -16.49
CA CYS A 497 32.04 -11.58 -15.57
C CYS A 497 31.51 -12.99 -15.28
N ALA A 498 31.47 -13.87 -16.29
CA ALA A 498 31.07 -15.26 -16.11
C ALA A 498 32.04 -16.01 -15.18
N THR A 499 33.34 -15.79 -15.38
CA THR A 499 34.40 -16.37 -14.55
C THR A 499 34.31 -15.92 -13.10
N ASP A 500 34.17 -14.62 -12.86
CA ASP A 500 34.00 -14.08 -11.50
C ASP A 500 32.77 -14.66 -10.80
N THR A 501 31.66 -14.78 -11.52
CA THR A 501 30.40 -15.33 -10.99
C THR A 501 30.58 -16.79 -10.57
N LEU A 502 31.29 -17.58 -11.38
CA LEU A 502 31.59 -18.98 -11.06
C LEU A 502 32.56 -19.12 -9.89
N LYS A 503 33.59 -18.28 -9.79
CA LYS A 503 34.54 -18.27 -8.66
C LYS A 503 33.80 -17.94 -7.36
N ARG A 504 32.97 -16.90 -7.38
CA ARG A 504 32.21 -16.44 -6.21
C ARG A 504 31.12 -17.43 -5.80
N SER A 505 30.47 -18.12 -6.73
CA SER A 505 29.46 -19.15 -6.39
C SER A 505 30.05 -20.39 -5.73
N LYS A 506 31.31 -20.71 -6.04
CA LYS A 506 32.06 -21.82 -5.41
C LYS A 506 32.72 -21.44 -4.08
N ALA A 507 32.84 -20.15 -3.77
CA ALA A 507 33.47 -19.69 -2.54
C ALA A 507 32.62 -20.06 -1.31
N LYS A 508 33.23 -20.78 -0.36
CA LYS A 508 32.60 -21.16 0.92
C LYS A 508 32.90 -20.18 2.07
N GLY A 509 33.81 -19.23 1.86
CA GLY A 509 34.19 -18.23 2.85
C GLY A 509 33.08 -17.20 3.12
N LEU A 510 33.11 -16.59 4.31
CA LEU A 510 32.19 -15.50 4.69
C LEU A 510 32.38 -14.25 3.80
N VAL A 511 33.64 -14.00 3.40
CA VAL A 511 34.02 -12.92 2.49
C VAL A 511 34.15 -13.51 1.08
N LYS A 512 33.41 -12.96 0.13
CA LYS A 512 33.47 -13.39 -1.28
C LYS A 512 34.71 -12.82 -1.96
N PRO A 513 35.33 -13.55 -2.89
CA PRO A 513 36.51 -13.07 -3.60
C PRO A 513 36.18 -11.86 -4.47
N HIS A 514 37.10 -10.89 -4.55
CA HIS A 514 36.97 -9.68 -5.37
C HIS A 514 36.72 -9.99 -6.85
N TYR A 515 36.12 -9.03 -7.57
CA TYR A 515 35.88 -9.17 -9.00
C TYR A 515 37.17 -8.93 -9.79
N GLU A 516 37.54 -9.86 -10.68
CA GLU A 516 38.75 -9.76 -11.50
C GLU A 516 38.43 -9.29 -12.93
N CYS A 517 37.15 -9.21 -13.32
CA CYS A 517 36.74 -8.77 -14.65
C CYS A 517 37.33 -7.40 -15.04
N PRO A 518 38.07 -7.28 -16.16
CA PRO A 518 38.77 -6.05 -16.52
C PRO A 518 37.84 -4.88 -16.86
N ILE A 519 36.60 -5.17 -17.29
CA ILE A 519 35.64 -4.15 -17.75
C ILE A 519 34.71 -3.71 -16.62
N HIS A 520 34.19 -4.66 -15.84
CA HIS A 520 33.06 -4.41 -14.93
C HIS A 520 33.43 -4.44 -13.44
N LYS A 521 34.66 -4.83 -13.06
CA LYS A 521 35.04 -5.02 -11.65
C LYS A 521 34.69 -3.83 -10.77
N ASP A 522 35.08 -2.61 -11.17
CA ASP A 522 34.94 -1.41 -10.33
C ASP A 522 33.46 -1.09 -10.10
N TYR A 523 32.64 -1.25 -11.13
CA TYR A 523 31.20 -1.01 -11.03
C TYR A 523 30.49 -2.12 -10.23
N LYS A 524 30.92 -3.37 -10.35
CA LYS A 524 30.39 -4.48 -9.53
C LYS A 524 30.73 -4.31 -8.06
N GLU A 525 31.96 -3.91 -7.73
CA GLU A 525 32.36 -3.60 -6.36
C GLU A 525 31.56 -2.43 -5.79
N TYR A 526 31.35 -1.38 -6.59
CA TYR A 526 30.48 -0.26 -6.21
C TYR A 526 29.04 -0.71 -5.91
N GLN A 527 28.46 -1.59 -6.73
CA GLN A 527 27.12 -2.14 -6.48
C GLN A 527 27.06 -3.01 -5.21
N GLU A 528 28.11 -3.78 -4.92
CA GLU A 528 28.20 -4.57 -3.69
C GLU A 528 28.29 -3.67 -2.44
N GLN A 529 29.00 -2.55 -2.52
CA GLN A 529 29.01 -1.54 -1.45
C GLN A 529 27.61 -0.94 -1.23
N LEU A 530 26.91 -0.55 -2.29
CA LEU A 530 25.53 -0.03 -2.22
C LEU A 530 24.57 -1.04 -1.57
N LEU A 531 24.74 -2.34 -1.82
CA LEU A 531 23.95 -3.39 -1.19
C LEU A 531 24.16 -3.45 0.33
N GLY A 532 25.40 -3.24 0.79
CA GLY A 532 25.71 -3.11 2.21
C GLY A 532 25.02 -1.90 2.86
N TYR A 533 25.05 -0.74 2.19
CA TYR A 533 24.37 0.47 2.67
C TYR A 533 22.85 0.32 2.74
N LYS A 534 22.25 -0.40 1.77
CA LYS A 534 20.79 -0.68 1.79
C LYS A 534 20.37 -1.31 3.12
N ASN A 535 21.07 -2.34 3.58
CA ASN A 535 20.69 -3.05 4.80
C ASN A 535 20.73 -2.11 6.01
N TRP A 536 21.73 -1.23 6.09
CA TRP A 536 21.79 -0.19 7.13
C TRP A 536 20.66 0.84 7.03
N CYS A 537 20.27 1.24 5.81
CA CYS A 537 19.10 2.10 5.62
C CYS A 537 17.82 1.44 6.15
N ILE A 538 17.60 0.15 5.87
CA ILE A 538 16.42 -0.58 6.37
C ILE A 538 16.40 -0.62 7.91
N VAL A 539 17.55 -0.92 8.55
CA VAL A 539 17.68 -0.89 10.03
C VAL A 539 17.36 0.50 10.57
N LEU A 540 17.96 1.54 9.99
CA LEU A 540 17.79 2.92 10.45
C LEU A 540 16.32 3.38 10.30
N CYS A 541 15.71 3.14 9.14
CA CYS A 541 14.31 3.50 8.88
C CYS A 541 13.36 2.79 9.84
N THR A 542 13.60 1.51 10.13
CA THR A 542 12.81 0.75 11.11
C THR A 542 12.99 1.32 12.51
N PHE A 543 14.22 1.62 12.93
CA PHE A 543 14.46 2.18 14.26
C PHE A 543 13.83 3.56 14.42
N LEU A 544 13.89 4.41 13.39
CA LEU A 544 13.30 5.75 13.37
C LEU A 544 11.76 5.74 13.39
N SER A 545 11.10 4.62 13.07
CA SER A 545 9.64 4.54 13.19
C SER A 545 9.16 4.53 14.64
N ILE A 546 10.01 4.12 15.59
CA ILE A 546 9.68 4.08 17.03
C ILE A 546 9.51 5.50 17.60
N PRO A 547 10.51 6.41 17.56
CA PRO A 547 10.34 7.76 18.06
C PRO A 547 9.27 8.54 17.29
N LEU A 548 9.09 8.24 16.00
CA LEU A 548 8.01 8.81 15.19
C LEU A 548 6.63 8.42 15.74
N CYS A 549 6.41 7.13 16.03
CA CYS A 549 5.17 6.64 16.64
C CYS A 549 4.92 7.29 18.00
N LEU A 550 5.95 7.35 18.86
CA LEU A 550 5.85 7.95 20.18
C LEU A 550 5.55 9.45 20.13
N PHE A 551 6.15 10.17 19.19
CA PHE A 551 5.82 11.57 18.95
C PHE A 551 4.35 11.75 18.57
N CYS A 552 3.85 10.93 17.64
CA CYS A 552 2.45 11.01 17.21
C CYS A 552 1.49 10.70 18.36
N TRP A 553 1.83 9.72 19.20
CA TRP A 553 1.07 9.35 20.39
C TRP A 553 1.05 10.48 21.43
N ALA A 554 2.20 11.12 21.69
CA ALA A 554 2.34 12.21 22.66
C ALA A 554 1.54 13.46 22.28
N VAL A 555 1.30 13.69 20.98
CA VAL A 555 0.53 14.83 20.46
C VAL A 555 -0.98 14.50 20.32
N ASP A 556 -1.40 13.30 20.73
CA ASP A 556 -2.78 12.79 20.60
C ASP A 556 -3.34 12.93 19.18
N LEU A 557 -2.50 12.65 18.18
CA LEU A 557 -2.92 12.67 16.78
C LEU A 557 -3.90 11.54 16.52
N ASN A 558 -5.16 11.89 16.25
CA ASN A 558 -6.16 10.90 15.89
C ASN A 558 -5.99 10.39 14.45
N LEU A 559 -6.50 9.18 14.20
CA LEU A 559 -6.36 8.47 12.92
C LEU A 559 -6.99 9.25 11.76
N ALA A 560 -8.16 9.84 11.98
CA ALA A 560 -8.88 10.60 10.97
C ALA A 560 -8.13 11.87 10.54
N TRP A 561 -7.56 12.61 11.50
CA TRP A 561 -6.80 13.84 11.26
C TRP A 561 -5.58 13.56 10.40
N THR A 562 -4.78 12.54 10.78
CA THR A 562 -3.58 12.15 10.03
C THR A 562 -3.95 11.73 8.61
N TYR A 563 -5.04 10.98 8.45
CA TYR A 563 -5.54 10.55 7.16
C TYR A 563 -5.86 11.74 6.23
N TYR A 564 -6.64 12.70 6.71
CA TYR A 564 -7.05 13.86 5.90
C TYR A 564 -5.95 14.88 5.65
N PHE A 565 -5.08 15.10 6.63
CA PHE A 565 -3.96 16.03 6.50
C PHE A 565 -3.01 15.64 5.35
N THR A 566 -2.93 14.33 5.06
CA THR A 566 -2.06 13.79 4.03
C THR A 566 -2.22 14.52 2.69
N GLY A 567 -3.43 14.61 2.15
CA GLY A 567 -3.59 15.23 0.83
C GLY A 567 -3.36 16.74 0.79
N ILE A 568 -3.49 17.45 1.92
CA ILE A 568 -3.11 18.87 1.99
C ILE A 568 -1.62 19.02 1.67
N LEU A 569 -0.78 18.18 2.28
CA LEU A 569 0.66 18.26 2.13
C LEU A 569 1.15 17.73 0.77
N ILE A 570 0.63 16.60 0.30
CA ILE A 570 1.25 15.87 -0.82
C ILE A 570 0.41 15.80 -2.11
N ALA A 571 -0.90 16.11 -2.10
CA ALA A 571 -1.74 15.94 -3.29
C ALA A 571 -1.36 16.88 -4.45
N SER A 572 -0.71 18.01 -4.17
CA SER A 572 -0.16 18.91 -5.20
C SER A 572 0.87 18.24 -6.11
N SER A 573 1.48 17.14 -5.69
CA SER A 573 2.49 16.41 -6.47
C SER A 573 1.91 15.49 -7.54
N VAL A 574 0.65 15.08 -7.41
CA VAL A 574 0.00 14.04 -8.23
C VAL A 574 0.06 14.37 -9.72
N VAL A 575 -0.43 15.56 -10.10
CA VAL A 575 -0.47 15.98 -11.50
C VAL A 575 0.94 16.26 -12.05
N PRO A 576 1.85 16.96 -11.33
CA PRO A 576 3.25 17.04 -11.72
C PRO A 576 3.92 15.68 -11.99
N ILE A 577 3.71 14.67 -11.13
CA ILE A 577 4.23 13.31 -11.36
C ILE A 577 3.62 12.71 -12.62
N ALA A 578 2.29 12.79 -12.80
CA ALA A 578 1.65 12.29 -14.00
C ALA A 578 2.18 12.97 -15.28
N LEU A 579 2.33 14.31 -15.28
CA LEU A 579 2.87 15.07 -16.41
C LEU A 579 4.35 14.73 -16.68
N SER A 580 5.14 14.43 -15.65
CA SER A 580 6.55 14.00 -15.78
C SER A 580 6.71 12.71 -16.59
N ILE A 581 5.67 11.88 -16.67
CA ILE A 581 5.71 10.62 -17.41
C ILE A 581 4.84 10.70 -18.66
N LEU A 582 3.75 11.47 -18.65
CA LEU A 582 2.76 11.51 -19.73
C LEU A 582 3.01 12.61 -20.77
N TRP A 583 3.67 13.71 -20.40
CA TRP A 583 3.75 14.90 -21.25
C TRP A 583 5.18 15.39 -21.51
N ALA A 584 5.58 15.40 -22.78
CA ALA A 584 6.93 15.79 -23.20
C ALA A 584 7.20 17.30 -23.00
N ARG A 585 6.16 18.14 -23.10
CA ARG A 585 6.27 19.60 -22.97
C ARG A 585 6.34 20.08 -21.51
N ALA A 586 6.13 19.21 -20.53
CA ALA A 586 6.33 19.53 -19.12
C ALA A 586 7.73 20.13 -18.90
N THR A 587 7.83 21.17 -18.07
CA THR A 587 9.12 21.84 -17.78
C THR A 587 9.48 21.77 -16.31
N ALA A 588 10.78 21.89 -16.01
CA ALA A 588 11.29 21.89 -14.63
C ALA A 588 10.62 22.96 -13.75
N LEU A 589 10.45 24.18 -14.30
CA LEU A 589 9.75 25.27 -13.62
C LEU A 589 8.29 24.94 -13.39
N GLY A 590 7.59 24.42 -14.41
CA GLY A 590 6.19 24.02 -14.26
C GLY A 590 6.01 22.97 -13.18
N MET A 591 6.83 21.92 -13.19
CA MET A 591 6.74 20.86 -12.18
C MET A 591 6.98 21.39 -10.76
N MET A 592 7.99 22.24 -10.55
CA MET A 592 8.26 22.82 -9.23
C MET A 592 7.17 23.78 -8.77
N SER A 593 6.67 24.66 -9.65
CA SER A 593 5.58 25.58 -9.35
C SER A 593 4.29 24.83 -9.01
N GLY A 594 4.00 23.72 -9.71
CA GLY A 594 2.89 22.82 -9.38
C GLY A 594 3.01 22.23 -7.98
N VAL A 595 4.08 21.49 -7.72
CA VAL A 595 4.27 20.78 -6.45
C VAL A 595 4.29 21.76 -5.25
N VAL A 596 5.17 22.76 -5.30
CA VAL A 596 5.39 23.67 -4.16
C VAL A 596 4.26 24.70 -4.05
N GLY A 597 3.85 25.28 -5.18
CA GLY A 597 2.78 26.28 -5.18
C GLY A 597 1.44 25.69 -4.78
N GLY A 598 1.09 24.50 -5.27
CA GLY A 598 -0.12 23.81 -4.84
C GLY A 598 -0.12 23.50 -3.34
N CYS A 599 0.99 22.98 -2.81
CA CYS A 599 1.12 22.68 -1.37
C CYS A 599 0.93 23.95 -0.51
N ILE A 600 1.56 25.06 -0.89
CA ILE A 600 1.40 26.35 -0.18
C ILE A 600 -0.05 26.82 -0.22
N CYS A 601 -0.73 26.73 -1.37
CA CYS A 601 -2.14 27.08 -1.49
C CYS A 601 -3.01 26.22 -0.57
N GLY A 602 -2.78 24.91 -0.56
CA GLY A 602 -3.50 23.96 0.28
C GLY A 602 -3.34 24.22 1.78
N ILE A 603 -2.10 24.38 2.26
CA ILE A 603 -1.82 24.70 3.67
C ILE A 603 -2.43 26.06 4.05
N SER A 604 -2.31 27.06 3.18
CA SER A 604 -2.84 28.40 3.46
C SER A 604 -4.36 28.40 3.57
N SER A 605 -5.06 27.73 2.64
CA SER A 605 -6.52 27.67 2.67
C SER A 605 -7.05 26.84 3.84
N TRP A 606 -6.36 25.75 4.18
CA TRP A 606 -6.68 24.90 5.34
C TRP A 606 -6.62 25.69 6.65
N LEU A 607 -5.48 26.33 6.93
CA LEU A 607 -5.29 27.11 8.15
C LEU A 607 -6.22 28.32 8.21
N PHE A 608 -6.45 28.99 7.08
CA PHE A 608 -7.37 30.13 7.00
C PHE A 608 -8.81 29.74 7.32
N TYR A 609 -9.27 28.57 6.88
CA TYR A 609 -10.63 28.13 7.20
C TYR A 609 -10.71 27.62 8.64
N ALA A 610 -9.71 26.85 9.10
CA ALA A 610 -9.63 26.39 10.49
C ALA A 610 -9.63 27.55 11.49
N SER A 611 -9.02 28.69 11.15
CA SER A 611 -8.99 29.87 12.03
C SER A 611 -10.35 30.54 12.23
N LYS A 612 -11.39 30.16 11.48
CA LYS A 612 -12.76 30.71 11.64
C LYS A 612 -13.58 29.99 12.70
N TYR A 613 -13.13 28.82 13.16
CA TYR A 613 -13.78 28.11 14.26
C TYR A 613 -13.49 28.79 15.60
N GLU A 614 -14.31 28.49 16.61
CA GLU A 614 -14.15 29.02 17.96
C GLU A 614 -12.75 28.70 18.52
N GLY A 615 -12.10 29.70 19.12
CA GLY A 615 -10.72 29.59 19.61
C GLY A 615 -9.64 29.64 18.50
N GLY A 616 -10.01 29.74 17.23
CA GLY A 616 -9.11 29.96 16.10
C GLY A 616 -8.04 28.87 15.96
N LEU A 617 -6.77 29.27 15.89
CA LEU A 617 -5.61 28.36 15.83
C LEU A 617 -4.87 28.27 17.18
N GLY A 618 -5.57 28.52 18.30
CA GLY A 618 -4.99 28.37 19.64
C GLY A 618 -4.53 26.95 19.91
N ALA A 619 -3.46 26.78 20.70
CA ALA A 619 -2.81 25.47 20.90
C ALA A 619 -3.76 24.37 21.41
N SER A 620 -4.67 24.70 22.34
CA SER A 620 -5.63 23.74 22.92
C SER A 620 -6.71 23.27 21.95
N VAL A 621 -7.01 24.05 20.90
CA VAL A 621 -8.07 23.75 19.92
C VAL A 621 -7.52 23.48 18.52
N PHE A 622 -6.20 23.54 18.32
CA PHE A 622 -5.58 23.45 17.01
C PHE A 622 -5.91 22.13 16.30
N VAL A 623 -5.68 20.98 16.95
CA VAL A 623 -5.93 19.65 16.36
C VAL A 623 -7.41 19.46 16.09
N LYS A 624 -8.28 19.95 16.98
CA LYS A 624 -9.73 19.93 16.80
C LYS A 624 -10.16 20.73 15.57
N ASN A 625 -9.89 22.04 15.55
CA ASN A 625 -10.36 22.95 14.50
C ASN A 625 -9.76 22.62 13.13
N THR A 626 -8.50 22.19 13.09
CA THR A 626 -7.86 21.77 11.84
C THR A 626 -8.33 20.40 11.35
N GLY A 627 -8.85 19.56 12.25
CA GLY A 627 -9.41 18.23 11.99
C GLY A 627 -10.84 18.21 11.47
N GLU A 628 -11.52 19.34 11.48
CA GLU A 628 -12.89 19.48 10.98
C GLU A 628 -12.97 19.20 9.46
N GLU A 629 -14.12 18.69 9.02
CA GLU A 629 -14.31 18.20 7.65
C GLU A 629 -14.11 19.28 6.58
N PHE A 630 -14.59 20.51 6.82
CA PHE A 630 -14.52 21.60 5.85
C PHE A 630 -13.12 22.19 5.65
N PRO A 631 -12.34 22.52 6.71
CA PRO A 631 -10.93 22.85 6.55
C PRO A 631 -10.17 21.80 5.75
N MET A 632 -10.37 20.52 6.07
CA MET A 632 -9.71 19.40 5.39
C MET A 632 -10.10 19.34 3.92
N LEU A 633 -11.39 19.49 3.60
CA LEU A 633 -11.89 19.54 2.22
C LEU A 633 -11.23 20.67 1.42
N LEU A 634 -11.25 21.89 1.95
CA LEU A 634 -10.72 23.04 1.24
C LEU A 634 -9.21 22.91 1.00
N GLY A 635 -8.45 22.50 2.03
CA GLY A 635 -7.01 22.30 1.93
C GLY A 635 -6.62 21.27 0.87
N ASN A 636 -7.29 20.12 0.89
CA ASN A 636 -7.06 19.05 -0.09
C ASN A 636 -7.38 19.52 -1.51
N MET A 637 -8.52 20.19 -1.69
CA MET A 637 -8.95 20.66 -3.01
C MET A 637 -8.06 21.73 -3.59
N MET A 638 -7.63 22.69 -2.78
CA MET A 638 -6.68 23.72 -3.21
C MET A 638 -5.31 23.12 -3.53
N SER A 639 -4.85 22.13 -2.75
CA SER A 639 -3.56 21.47 -2.99
C SER A 639 -3.48 20.82 -4.38
N ILE A 640 -4.45 19.96 -4.71
CA ILE A 640 -4.46 19.24 -5.99
C ILE A 640 -4.78 20.15 -7.18
N SER A 641 -5.77 21.05 -7.05
CA SER A 641 -6.23 21.89 -8.16
C SER A 641 -5.21 22.97 -8.54
N CYS A 642 -4.65 23.69 -7.54
CA CYS A 642 -3.57 24.65 -7.80
C CYS A 642 -2.30 23.95 -8.27
N GLY A 643 -2.00 22.75 -7.75
CA GLY A 643 -0.87 21.94 -8.22
C GLY A 643 -0.98 21.59 -9.70
N ALA A 644 -2.17 21.16 -10.14
CA ALA A 644 -2.47 20.89 -11.54
C ALA A 644 -2.38 22.15 -12.42
N LEU A 645 -3.03 23.23 -11.98
CA LEU A 645 -3.09 24.49 -12.71
C LEU A 645 -1.71 25.08 -12.93
N PHE A 646 -0.91 25.22 -11.86
CA PHE A 646 0.43 25.79 -11.94
C PHE A 646 1.37 24.91 -12.77
N ALA A 647 1.28 23.58 -12.62
CA ALA A 647 2.10 22.66 -13.42
C ALA A 647 1.85 22.80 -14.92
N PHE A 648 0.58 22.88 -15.32
CA PHE A 648 0.18 22.98 -16.70
C PHE A 648 0.48 24.37 -17.29
N VAL A 649 -0.01 25.43 -16.65
CA VAL A 649 0.10 26.82 -17.15
C VAL A 649 1.56 27.24 -17.25
N VAL A 650 2.37 27.03 -16.22
CA VAL A 650 3.79 27.42 -16.24
C VAL A 650 4.55 26.60 -17.29
N SER A 651 4.24 25.32 -17.51
CA SER A 651 4.87 24.53 -18.56
C SER A 651 4.55 25.08 -19.97
N ILE A 652 3.31 25.49 -20.22
CA ILE A 652 2.91 26.11 -21.50
C ILE A 652 3.60 27.45 -21.71
N LEU A 653 3.69 28.28 -20.67
CA LEU A 653 4.31 29.60 -20.74
C LEU A 653 5.83 29.53 -20.93
N THR A 654 6.48 28.50 -20.38
CA THR A 654 7.95 28.38 -20.38
C THR A 654 8.51 27.60 -21.57
N ARG A 655 7.74 26.71 -22.21
CA ARG A 655 8.16 25.94 -23.39
C ARG A 655 7.11 26.02 -24.47
N LYS A 656 7.50 26.38 -25.70
CA LYS A 656 6.61 26.41 -26.89
C LYS A 656 6.26 24.99 -27.37
N SER A 657 5.47 24.87 -28.44
CA SER A 657 5.19 23.57 -29.07
C SER A 657 6.50 22.91 -29.51
N MET A 658 6.59 21.59 -29.34
CA MET A 658 7.79 20.82 -29.66
C MET A 658 7.61 20.11 -31.01
N THR A 659 8.69 19.99 -31.78
CA THR A 659 8.73 19.12 -32.96
C THR A 659 8.80 17.65 -32.55
N SER A 660 8.52 16.72 -33.47
CA SER A 660 8.61 15.28 -33.18
C SER A 660 10.01 14.85 -32.75
N GLU A 661 11.05 15.43 -33.34
CA GLU A 661 12.46 15.17 -33.00
C GLU A 661 12.80 15.65 -31.59
N GLU A 662 12.33 16.84 -31.20
CA GLU A 662 12.51 17.35 -29.84
C GLU A 662 11.80 16.48 -28.80
N VAL A 663 10.62 15.96 -29.13
CA VAL A 663 9.86 15.05 -28.26
C VAL A 663 10.60 13.72 -28.09
N GLU A 664 11.15 13.17 -29.17
CA GLU A 664 11.95 11.95 -29.12
C GLU A 664 13.22 12.16 -28.28
N ALA A 665 13.96 13.25 -28.53
CA ALA A 665 15.15 13.60 -27.76
C ALA A 665 14.86 13.77 -26.24
N GLU A 666 13.69 14.31 -25.89
CA GLU A 666 13.27 14.44 -24.49
C GLU A 666 13.03 13.07 -23.83
N TRP A 667 12.42 12.11 -24.54
CA TRP A 667 12.20 10.76 -24.02
C TRP A 667 13.47 9.89 -24.04
N GLU A 668 14.41 10.15 -24.93
CA GLU A 668 15.70 9.44 -24.93
C GLU A 668 16.49 9.72 -23.65
N LYS A 669 16.38 10.92 -23.05
CA LYS A 669 16.99 11.23 -21.73
C LYS A 669 16.58 10.25 -20.64
N THR A 670 15.33 9.79 -20.63
CA THR A 670 14.83 8.84 -19.63
C THR A 670 15.12 7.40 -20.00
N ARG A 671 15.31 7.10 -21.28
CA ARG A 671 15.71 5.77 -21.79
C ARG A 671 17.21 5.50 -21.63
N ASP A 672 18.00 6.54 -21.37
CA ASP A 672 19.39 6.46 -20.94
C ASP A 672 19.57 5.97 -19.50
N ILE A 673 18.48 5.92 -18.70
CA ILE A 673 18.52 5.30 -17.38
C ILE A 673 18.64 3.79 -17.57
N ASP A 674 19.83 3.24 -17.31
CA ASP A 674 20.10 1.81 -17.47
C ASP A 674 21.18 1.30 -16.50
N ASN A 675 21.21 -0.01 -16.29
CA ASN A 675 22.25 -0.69 -15.51
C ASN A 675 23.16 -1.51 -16.45
N PRO A 676 24.47 -1.20 -16.57
CA PRO A 676 25.37 -1.94 -17.46
C PRO A 676 25.53 -3.42 -17.07
N LEU A 677 25.25 -3.79 -15.82
CA LEU A 677 25.27 -5.18 -15.36
C LEU A 677 24.01 -5.96 -15.74
N SER A 678 22.88 -5.28 -15.90
CA SER A 678 21.60 -5.87 -16.25
C SER A 678 20.78 -4.91 -17.12
N PRO A 679 21.16 -4.74 -18.40
CA PRO A 679 20.52 -3.76 -19.28
C PRO A 679 19.03 -4.05 -19.43
N TRP A 680 18.19 -3.02 -19.42
CA TRP A 680 16.73 -3.22 -19.51
C TRP A 680 16.31 -3.95 -20.79
N VAL A 681 17.06 -3.79 -21.89
CA VAL A 681 16.84 -4.49 -23.16
C VAL A 681 16.89 -6.00 -22.97
N GLN A 682 17.79 -6.50 -22.11
CA GLN A 682 17.91 -7.92 -21.79
C GLN A 682 16.76 -8.39 -20.89
N VAL A 683 16.35 -7.55 -19.93
CA VAL A 683 15.21 -7.83 -19.04
C VAL A 683 13.93 -8.03 -19.85
N TYR A 684 13.71 -7.18 -20.87
CA TYR A 684 12.51 -7.18 -21.71
C TYR A 684 12.67 -7.96 -23.03
N LYS A 685 13.79 -8.68 -23.24
CA LYS A 685 14.10 -9.40 -24.50
C LYS A 685 12.94 -10.27 -24.98
N GLY A 686 12.38 -11.08 -24.08
CA GLY A 686 11.29 -12.02 -24.41
C GLY A 686 9.97 -11.33 -24.75
N GLU A 687 9.71 -10.15 -24.19
CA GLU A 687 8.46 -9.41 -24.39
C GLU A 687 8.49 -8.53 -25.64
N LEU A 688 9.66 -7.94 -25.92
CA LEU A 688 9.88 -7.11 -27.09
C LEU A 688 10.28 -7.93 -28.32
N GLN A 689 10.57 -9.23 -28.16
CA GLN A 689 11.08 -10.13 -29.21
C GLN A 689 12.34 -9.56 -29.87
N LEU A 690 13.31 -9.19 -29.03
CA LEU A 690 14.56 -8.56 -29.49
C LEU A 690 15.64 -9.62 -29.73
N GLU A 691 16.43 -9.40 -30.77
CA GLU A 691 17.69 -10.10 -30.98
C GLU A 691 18.73 -9.61 -29.95
N GLU A 692 19.69 -10.47 -29.61
CA GLU A 692 20.77 -10.09 -28.69
C GLU A 692 21.73 -9.12 -29.40
N GLY A 693 21.79 -7.88 -28.89
CA GLY A 693 22.85 -6.94 -29.27
C GLY A 693 24.14 -7.24 -28.51
N ASP A 694 25.28 -7.02 -29.16
CA ASP A 694 26.60 -7.23 -28.56
C ASP A 694 26.94 -6.16 -27.51
N ARG A 695 26.43 -4.93 -27.69
CA ARG A 695 26.68 -3.81 -26.76
C ARG A 695 25.52 -3.62 -25.80
N PHE A 696 25.82 -3.20 -24.57
CA PHE A 696 24.79 -3.04 -23.53
C PHE A 696 23.75 -1.93 -23.87
N HIS A 697 24.10 -0.97 -24.73
CA HIS A 697 23.26 0.18 -25.11
C HIS A 697 22.54 0.00 -26.46
N ASP A 698 22.63 -1.18 -27.07
CA ASP A 698 21.89 -1.50 -28.28
C ASP A 698 20.40 -1.63 -27.91
N ARG A 699 19.65 -0.55 -28.17
CA ARG A 699 18.23 -0.44 -27.80
C ARG A 699 17.33 -0.22 -29.02
N PRO A 700 16.13 -0.82 -29.04
CA PRO A 700 15.17 -0.58 -30.10
C PRO A 700 14.65 0.87 -30.06
N PRO A 701 14.31 1.46 -31.22
CA PRO A 701 13.55 2.71 -31.32
C PRO A 701 12.30 2.77 -30.42
N LEU A 702 11.95 3.97 -29.96
CA LEU A 702 10.82 4.18 -29.05
C LEU A 702 9.48 3.78 -29.68
N ASP A 703 9.30 4.01 -30.98
CA ASP A 703 8.08 3.68 -31.71
C ASP A 703 7.80 2.17 -31.71
N ILE A 704 8.85 1.33 -31.80
CA ILE A 704 8.74 -0.13 -31.73
C ILE A 704 8.25 -0.54 -30.34
N VAL A 705 8.81 0.03 -29.28
CA VAL A 705 8.39 -0.25 -27.89
C VAL A 705 6.93 0.16 -27.67
N ILE A 706 6.55 1.36 -28.12
CA ILE A 706 5.16 1.85 -28.05
C ILE A 706 4.21 0.90 -28.79
N ARG A 707 4.60 0.41 -29.97
CA ARG A 707 3.78 -0.49 -30.78
C ARG A 707 3.58 -1.84 -30.10
N LYS A 708 4.65 -2.42 -29.53
CA LYS A 708 4.60 -3.69 -28.79
C LYS A 708 3.73 -3.59 -27.53
N PHE A 709 3.80 -2.46 -26.81
CA PHE A 709 3.00 -2.23 -25.60
C PHE A 709 1.66 -1.53 -25.85
N ARG A 710 1.25 -1.37 -27.12
CA ARG A 710 0.02 -0.66 -27.50
C ARG A 710 -1.23 -1.27 -26.87
N ALA A 711 -1.34 -2.60 -26.86
CA ALA A 711 -2.47 -3.30 -26.26
C ALA A 711 -2.55 -3.03 -24.75
N ALA A 712 -1.46 -3.21 -24.01
CA ALA A 712 -1.38 -2.92 -22.58
C ALA A 712 -1.72 -1.47 -22.26
N LYS A 713 -1.23 -0.53 -23.06
CA LYS A 713 -1.54 0.90 -22.93
C LYS A 713 -3.04 1.16 -23.13
N ILE A 714 -3.64 0.67 -24.23
CA ILE A 714 -5.07 0.86 -24.51
C ILE A 714 -5.92 0.26 -23.38
N THR A 715 -5.60 -0.95 -22.92
CA THR A 715 -6.27 -1.59 -21.79
C THR A 715 -6.22 -0.73 -20.53
N ALA A 716 -5.06 -0.18 -20.18
CA ALA A 716 -4.92 0.68 -19.00
C ALA A 716 -5.79 1.95 -19.10
N TYR A 717 -5.85 2.61 -20.25
CA TYR A 717 -6.70 3.80 -20.45
C TYR A 717 -8.19 3.46 -20.42
N ILE A 718 -8.63 2.42 -21.14
CA ILE A 718 -10.03 2.03 -21.19
C ILE A 718 -10.50 1.59 -19.81
N ALA A 719 -9.77 0.71 -19.14
CA ALA A 719 -10.12 0.25 -17.80
C ALA A 719 -10.09 1.40 -16.79
N GLY A 720 -9.06 2.26 -16.83
CA GLY A 720 -8.96 3.42 -15.95
C GLY A 720 -10.14 4.37 -16.08
N LEU A 721 -10.52 4.75 -17.31
CA LEU A 721 -11.68 5.61 -17.57
C LEU A 721 -13.00 4.93 -17.19
N PHE A 722 -13.18 3.66 -17.59
CA PHE A 722 -14.38 2.90 -17.31
C PHE A 722 -14.63 2.75 -15.80
N PHE A 723 -13.63 2.30 -15.04
CA PHE A 723 -13.79 2.11 -13.59
C PHE A 723 -13.89 3.45 -12.85
N THR A 724 -13.21 4.51 -13.30
CA THR A 724 -13.41 5.84 -12.71
C THR A 724 -14.85 6.32 -12.91
N ALA A 725 -15.40 6.20 -14.13
CA ALA A 725 -16.78 6.55 -14.40
C ALA A 725 -17.75 5.67 -13.60
N LEU A 726 -17.45 4.38 -13.47
CA LEU A 726 -18.27 3.44 -12.71
C LEU A 726 -18.31 3.78 -11.21
N PHE A 727 -17.14 3.92 -10.56
CA PHE A 727 -17.04 4.10 -9.12
C PHE A 727 -17.38 5.52 -8.65
N ILE A 728 -17.15 6.56 -9.47
CA ILE A 728 -17.35 7.95 -9.05
C ILE A 728 -18.69 8.51 -9.55
N CYS A 729 -19.14 8.11 -10.74
CA CYS A 729 -20.32 8.72 -11.36
C CYS A 729 -21.51 7.75 -11.37
N ILE A 730 -21.38 6.59 -12.01
CA ILE A 730 -22.51 5.71 -12.34
C ILE A 730 -23.08 5.06 -11.09
N TRP A 731 -22.25 4.39 -10.28
CA TRP A 731 -22.73 3.70 -9.09
C TRP A 731 -23.23 4.70 -8.04
N PRO A 732 -22.49 5.75 -7.62
CA PRO A 732 -23.02 6.75 -6.68
C PRO A 732 -24.29 7.43 -7.20
N GLY A 733 -24.31 7.82 -8.48
CA GLY A 733 -25.47 8.42 -9.13
C GLY A 733 -26.71 7.53 -9.08
N SER A 734 -26.55 6.22 -9.32
CA SER A 734 -27.64 5.25 -9.18
C SER A 734 -28.11 5.06 -7.73
N MET A 735 -27.22 5.17 -6.74
CA MET A 735 -27.60 5.04 -5.33
C MET A 735 -28.33 6.30 -4.82
N LEU A 736 -28.00 7.47 -5.35
CA LEU A 736 -28.69 8.72 -5.00
C LEU A 736 -30.17 8.72 -5.42
N SER A 737 -30.58 7.92 -6.41
CA SER A 737 -31.99 7.80 -6.79
C SER A 737 -32.83 6.90 -5.87
N VAL A 738 -32.21 6.06 -5.04
CA VAL A 738 -32.91 5.03 -4.24
C VAL A 738 -33.55 5.60 -2.96
N GLY A 739 -33.10 6.77 -2.47
CA GLY A 739 -33.64 7.37 -1.24
C GLY A 739 -33.19 6.61 0.02
N ILE A 740 -34.14 6.26 0.90
CA ILE A 740 -33.87 5.44 2.08
C ILE A 740 -34.09 3.98 1.71
N PHE A 741 -33.13 3.13 2.04
CA PHE A 741 -33.18 1.73 1.66
C PHE A 741 -34.29 1.01 2.42
N ASP A 742 -35.12 0.27 1.68
CA ASP A 742 -35.97 -0.75 2.27
C ASP A 742 -35.17 -2.03 2.56
N LEU A 743 -35.82 -3.01 3.20
CA LEU A 743 -35.18 -4.29 3.54
C LEU A 743 -34.63 -5.00 2.29
N THR A 744 -35.34 -4.93 1.15
CA THR A 744 -34.93 -5.57 -0.10
C THR A 744 -33.65 -4.94 -0.65
N GLN A 745 -33.59 -3.61 -0.69
CA GLN A 745 -32.44 -2.84 -1.15
C GLN A 745 -31.23 -3.03 -0.22
N PHE A 746 -31.46 -3.06 1.09
CA PHE A 746 -30.42 -3.38 2.07
C PHE A 746 -29.90 -4.83 1.92
N ASN A 747 -30.79 -5.78 1.65
CA ASN A 747 -30.41 -7.16 1.35
C ASN A 747 -29.55 -7.24 0.08
N ILE A 748 -29.92 -6.56 -1.00
CA ILE A 748 -29.12 -6.48 -2.24
C ILE A 748 -27.74 -5.89 -1.93
N TRP A 749 -27.67 -4.79 -1.18
CA TRP A 749 -26.42 -4.14 -0.78
C TRP A 749 -25.48 -5.11 -0.04
N THR A 750 -26.00 -5.80 0.98
CA THR A 750 -25.21 -6.75 1.76
C THR A 750 -24.85 -8.00 0.94
N ILE A 751 -25.68 -8.44 -0.01
CA ILE A 751 -25.35 -9.55 -0.94
C ILE A 751 -24.19 -9.14 -1.86
N VAL A 752 -24.24 -7.95 -2.46
CA VAL A 752 -23.15 -7.45 -3.32
C VAL A 752 -21.85 -7.37 -2.52
N SER A 753 -21.91 -6.81 -1.31
CA SER A 753 -20.76 -6.68 -0.40
C SER A 753 -20.12 -8.03 -0.05
N ARG A 754 -20.94 -9.01 0.34
CA ARG A 754 -20.48 -10.39 0.65
C ARG A 754 -19.94 -11.09 -0.58
N GLY A 755 -20.68 -11.05 -1.70
CA GLY A 755 -20.27 -11.68 -2.96
C GLY A 755 -18.92 -11.16 -3.46
N TRP A 756 -18.68 -9.86 -3.35
CA TRP A 756 -17.40 -9.26 -3.71
C TRP A 756 -16.24 -9.77 -2.83
N ALA A 757 -16.46 -9.90 -1.52
CA ALA A 757 -15.47 -10.44 -0.59
C ALA A 757 -15.09 -11.89 -0.93
N PHE A 758 -16.06 -12.75 -1.22
CA PHE A 758 -15.80 -14.15 -1.60
C PHE A 758 -15.08 -14.27 -2.94
N ILE A 759 -15.45 -13.47 -3.95
CA ILE A 759 -14.78 -13.45 -5.26
C ILE A 759 -13.33 -12.98 -5.10
N ALA A 760 -13.13 -11.89 -4.35
CA ALA A 760 -11.80 -11.34 -4.08
C ALA A 760 -10.90 -12.32 -3.31
N ALA A 761 -11.43 -12.98 -2.27
CA ALA A 761 -10.72 -14.00 -1.51
C ALA A 761 -10.34 -15.19 -2.40
N THR A 762 -11.26 -15.67 -3.23
CA THR A 762 -11.02 -16.77 -4.18
C THR A 762 -9.92 -16.39 -5.17
N PHE A 763 -9.95 -15.16 -5.69
CA PHE A 763 -8.92 -14.65 -6.59
C PHE A 763 -7.55 -14.62 -5.92
N ILE A 764 -7.44 -14.05 -4.73
CA ILE A 764 -6.18 -13.94 -3.99
C ILE A 764 -5.63 -15.30 -3.60
N VAL A 765 -6.45 -16.26 -3.16
CA VAL A 765 -5.96 -17.57 -2.75
C VAL A 765 -5.53 -18.40 -3.96
N ILE A 766 -6.37 -18.45 -5.01
CA ILE A 766 -6.21 -19.43 -6.10
C ILE A 766 -5.29 -18.91 -7.22
N VAL A 767 -5.46 -17.67 -7.68
CA VAL A 767 -4.78 -17.20 -8.92
C VAL A 767 -3.26 -17.17 -8.79
N PRO A 768 -2.66 -16.57 -7.74
CA PRO A 768 -1.21 -16.57 -7.58
C PRO A 768 -0.67 -18.00 -7.47
N PHE A 769 -1.33 -18.86 -6.69
CA PHE A 769 -0.94 -20.26 -6.53
C PHE A 769 -0.95 -21.02 -7.87
N TYR A 770 -2.02 -20.86 -8.66
CA TYR A 770 -2.14 -21.49 -9.96
C TYR A 770 -1.08 -20.98 -10.96
N GLN A 771 -0.84 -19.67 -11.01
CA GLN A 771 0.15 -19.08 -11.92
C GLN A 771 1.57 -19.53 -11.61
N GLU A 772 1.96 -19.56 -10.33
CA GLU A 772 3.27 -20.08 -9.93
C GLU A 772 3.41 -21.58 -10.22
N HIS A 773 2.32 -22.34 -10.12
CA HIS A 773 2.30 -23.76 -10.49
C HIS A 773 2.46 -23.97 -12.01
N GLN A 774 1.79 -23.18 -12.83
CA GLN A 774 1.89 -23.27 -14.29
C GLN A 774 3.27 -22.85 -14.79
N LEU A 775 3.84 -21.78 -14.23
CA LEU A 775 5.20 -21.37 -14.53
C LEU A 775 6.18 -22.54 -14.33
N ASN A 776 6.04 -23.28 -13.23
CA ASN A 776 6.85 -24.45 -12.93
C ASN A 776 6.65 -25.62 -13.93
N LYS A 777 5.45 -25.79 -14.48
CA LYS A 777 5.19 -26.81 -15.51
C LYS A 777 5.84 -26.44 -16.84
N ASP A 778 5.65 -25.21 -17.31
CA ASP A 778 6.21 -24.73 -18.58
C ASP A 778 7.73 -24.86 -18.61
N LEU A 779 8.37 -24.58 -17.47
CA LEU A 779 9.81 -24.72 -17.29
C LEU A 779 10.28 -26.18 -17.37
N LYS A 780 9.54 -27.13 -16.79
CA LYS A 780 9.87 -28.56 -16.91
C LYS A 780 9.72 -29.08 -18.34
N ILE A 781 8.74 -28.58 -19.08
CA ILE A 781 8.53 -28.95 -20.48
C ILE A 781 9.66 -28.39 -21.34
N ALA A 782 10.10 -27.15 -21.09
CA ALA A 782 11.26 -26.56 -21.76
C ALA A 782 12.56 -27.35 -21.48
N GLU A 783 12.76 -27.84 -20.26
CA GLU A 783 13.89 -28.71 -19.91
C GLU A 783 13.82 -30.08 -20.63
N MET A 784 12.64 -30.66 -20.78
CA MET A 784 12.44 -31.95 -21.48
C MET A 784 12.61 -31.82 -23.00
N GLY A 785 12.29 -30.67 -23.58
CA GLY A 785 12.48 -30.38 -25.01
C GLY A 785 13.92 -30.06 -25.41
N ALA A 786 14.80 -29.80 -24.44
CA ALA A 786 16.21 -29.42 -24.67
C ALA A 786 17.20 -30.61 -24.65
N ILE A 787 16.74 -31.84 -24.88
CA ILE A 787 17.62 -32.99 -25.09
C ILE A 787 18.19 -32.91 -26.52
N PRO A 788 19.51 -32.80 -26.72
CA PRO A 788 20.08 -32.71 -28.06
C PRO A 788 19.87 -34.04 -28.80
N GLN A 789 19.18 -34.01 -29.94
CA GLN A 789 19.33 -35.07 -30.93
C GLN A 789 20.75 -34.96 -31.51
N SER A 790 21.61 -35.91 -31.18
CA SER A 790 22.93 -36.04 -31.78
C SER A 790 22.78 -36.47 -33.24
N ASN A 791 23.03 -35.57 -34.18
CA ASN A 791 23.42 -35.92 -35.54
C ASN A 791 24.60 -35.03 -35.95
N GLY A 792 25.70 -35.65 -36.33
CA GLY A 792 27.00 -35.03 -36.50
C GLY A 792 27.10 -34.10 -37.71
N ASN A 793 27.59 -32.89 -37.49
CA ASN A 793 28.76 -32.29 -38.17
C ASN A 793 28.83 -30.79 -37.83
N GLY A 794 30.02 -30.34 -37.39
CA GLY A 794 30.52 -28.96 -37.54
C GLY A 794 29.78 -27.80 -36.85
N HIS A 795 30.40 -27.26 -35.79
CA HIS A 795 30.11 -25.97 -35.13
C HIS A 795 28.82 -25.90 -34.30
N ALA A 796 28.86 -26.52 -33.11
CA ALA A 796 27.88 -26.30 -32.06
C ALA A 796 28.22 -25.04 -31.23
N LYS A 797 27.52 -23.93 -31.47
CA LYS A 797 27.29 -22.92 -30.43
C LYS A 797 26.27 -23.50 -29.46
N SER A 798 26.62 -23.68 -28.19
CA SER A 798 25.69 -24.12 -27.16
C SER A 798 24.70 -23.00 -26.81
N PRO A 799 23.37 -23.23 -26.83
CA PRO A 799 22.41 -22.31 -26.24
C PRO A 799 21.97 -22.88 -24.89
N ILE A 800 22.86 -22.99 -23.91
CA ILE A 800 22.51 -23.52 -22.59
C ILE A 800 23.11 -22.62 -21.51
N GLY A 801 22.27 -21.72 -20.97
CA GLY A 801 22.64 -20.88 -19.83
C GLY A 801 21.51 -20.47 -18.89
N ASN A 802 20.24 -20.61 -19.28
CA ASN A 802 19.12 -20.05 -18.48
C ASN A 802 17.88 -20.95 -18.29
N SER A 803 17.80 -22.13 -18.91
CA SER A 803 16.58 -22.97 -18.81
C SER A 803 16.58 -23.97 -17.64
N GLN A 804 17.70 -24.20 -16.96
CA GLN A 804 17.84 -25.19 -15.86
C GLN A 804 17.46 -24.67 -14.45
N LYS A 805 17.05 -23.40 -14.32
CA LYS A 805 17.16 -22.65 -13.05
C LYS A 805 15.86 -22.47 -12.25
N HIS A 806 14.77 -23.22 -12.52
CA HIS A 806 13.46 -22.91 -11.92
C HIS A 806 12.76 -24.05 -11.14
N VAL A 807 13.39 -25.22 -10.98
CA VAL A 807 12.71 -26.48 -10.58
C VAL A 807 12.42 -26.67 -9.07
N VAL A 808 12.89 -25.81 -8.16
CA VAL A 808 13.13 -26.26 -6.76
C VAL A 808 12.09 -25.81 -5.72
N ILE A 809 11.32 -24.75 -5.95
CA ILE A 809 10.47 -24.11 -4.91
C ILE A 809 9.38 -25.06 -4.37
N VAL A 810 8.61 -25.69 -5.26
CA VAL A 810 7.50 -26.58 -4.85
C VAL A 810 8.02 -27.94 -4.37
N ARG A 811 9.15 -28.40 -4.91
CA ARG A 811 9.76 -29.69 -4.51
C ARG A 811 10.30 -29.61 -3.09
N GLN A 812 10.95 -28.50 -2.70
CA GLN A 812 11.47 -28.36 -1.35
C GLN A 812 10.40 -27.98 -0.33
N LEU A 813 9.41 -27.15 -0.66
CA LEU A 813 8.27 -26.92 0.23
C LEU A 813 7.46 -28.21 0.48
N ARG A 814 7.27 -29.05 -0.55
CA ARG A 814 6.66 -30.39 -0.39
C ARG A 814 7.56 -31.33 0.43
N THR A 815 8.89 -31.24 0.29
CA THR A 815 9.83 -32.08 1.07
C THR A 815 9.90 -31.65 2.54
N VAL A 816 9.88 -30.34 2.81
CA VAL A 816 9.84 -29.78 4.17
C VAL A 816 8.49 -30.03 4.83
N ALA A 817 7.38 -29.82 4.11
CA ALA A 817 6.05 -30.17 4.59
C ALA A 817 5.91 -31.68 4.85
N ASN A 818 6.40 -32.54 3.95
CA ASN A 818 6.38 -33.99 4.18
C ASN A 818 7.26 -34.39 5.37
N ARG A 819 8.44 -33.77 5.56
CA ARG A 819 9.30 -34.02 6.72
C ARG A 819 8.66 -33.58 8.03
N LEU A 820 7.97 -32.43 8.05
CA LEU A 820 7.20 -31.95 9.21
C LEU A 820 6.03 -32.88 9.52
N ILE A 821 5.30 -33.36 8.51
CA ILE A 821 4.18 -34.31 8.67
C ILE A 821 4.67 -35.67 9.17
N THR A 822 5.82 -36.17 8.69
CA THR A 822 6.41 -37.41 9.22
C THR A 822 6.99 -37.26 10.63
N SER A 823 7.48 -36.07 11.00
CA SER A 823 7.94 -35.77 12.36
C SER A 823 6.79 -35.79 13.37
N VAL A 824 5.64 -35.23 13.00
CA VAL A 824 4.41 -35.23 13.83
C VAL A 824 3.77 -36.62 13.93
N LYS A 825 3.86 -37.45 12.87
CA LYS A 825 3.46 -38.86 12.93
C LYS A 825 4.44 -39.75 13.71
N GLY A 826 5.71 -39.37 13.79
CA GLY A 826 6.73 -40.08 14.56
C GLY A 826 6.59 -39.88 16.09
N SER A 827 5.98 -38.79 16.54
CA SER A 827 5.78 -38.51 17.97
C SER A 827 4.48 -39.05 18.56
N THR A 828 3.61 -39.67 17.75
CA THR A 828 2.29 -40.18 18.19
C THR A 828 2.19 -41.69 18.29
N ASN A 829 3.29 -42.44 18.07
CA ASN A 829 3.29 -43.91 18.07
C ASN A 829 4.15 -44.60 19.15
N ASN A 830 4.69 -43.87 20.13
CA ASN A 830 5.39 -44.48 21.27
C ASN A 830 4.80 -43.99 22.59
N SER A 831 3.69 -44.60 23.03
CA SER A 831 3.27 -44.66 24.45
C SER A 831 1.97 -45.44 24.61
N TYR A 832 2.01 -46.74 24.32
CA TYR A 832 1.13 -47.75 24.95
C TYR A 832 1.90 -49.07 24.98
N ASP A 833 2.76 -49.22 25.98
CA ASP A 833 3.11 -50.49 26.62
C ASP A 833 3.91 -50.18 27.90
N LEU A 834 3.36 -50.67 29.02
CA LEU A 834 3.69 -50.48 30.45
C LEU A 834 3.11 -49.25 31.15
#